data_AF-A0A293NE92-F1
#
_entry.id   AF-A0A293NE92-F1
#
_cell.length_a   1.000
_cell.length_b   1.000
_cell.length_c   1.000
_cell.angle_alpha   90.00
_cell.angle_beta   90.00
_cell.angle_gamma   90.00
#
_symmetry.space_group_name_H-M   'P 1'
#
loop_
_entity.id
_entity.type
_entity.pdbx_description
1 polymer ?
#
loop_
_entity_poly.entity_id
_entity_poly.type
_entity_poly.pdbx_seq_one_letter_code
_entity_poly.pdbx_strand_id
1 'polypeptide(L)'
;MKRGLSPTSEPSSFQRSRRTGRSKWTSENSIARPATGISSSVNRIRRADRKALPSSCRAGAWRVTVMGKVYWRSVKLSCGPRRSPLASMMKLNSQIRMLTSTQAQHRISMPEATSRPTSRAAGTTRLRCWAGWKDSGSATRLSSSGYHDVTRTQSLAALRIVNTQSEDLPVPSPLYRFITCIIVTLFVSIPVSGQDSEGRIEIAEGIRSFSPEGSSGESIYLPSYMDELDPAAVHWYQHVQTLANPWFEGRQPGTRGGRMASEYMSWHFGHVGLQPAFDTDPVNDPGLREGHGIEGRTWYQPFEFNPGRSNRRLIGSSVAIRGDALEDDDYNVLGNSGNGSASGPVTFVGYGIEDGPEGYSSFKDDTDLTGQIAVLLRYEPLDEEGKSQWSEDGSFSEYAGIDRKLQALADRGAAGVILVNPRNAAAGRRGLESFRYTRRFRPMLEIPAVHMDQDAADALLKKADKRGRGLDRLQGLANTGRIKTVPGRDGVVVTLDNEIARPELKAHNVAGVLPGTGALADEWIVIGGHHDHLGNGYVGSRSNSNEIHYGADDNASGTGAVLVLADRLSQFETDGDRRSIIFIGFDAEEAGLHGSKWFLDNCPVDVDSINCMINLDMMGRLRDNTVSISGTGTAVEFDEILPRFVEPSGLVVRASPGGLGPSDHSNFYQRDIPVMFFFTGDHDDYHTPRDHAWLVNPEGAARIIDLAGDLVEEFAVTPKLTFQESTGGGRARRTGARVRLGIMPSYTADIPTGVLIDGVSDGTSAADAGLQRGDIILEWDGDTIPDGAELMQKIMSHAPGDTPVLRIRRGDEEMDLPVKMKAAGGS
;
A
#
# COMPACT_ATOMS: atom_id res chain seq x y z
N MET A 1 -54.96 -54.87 15.19
CA MET A 1 -54.38 -56.22 15.39
C MET A 1 -52.85 -56.05 15.43
N LYS A 2 -52.16 -56.32 16.57
CA LYS A 2 -51.28 -57.49 16.81
C LYS A 2 -50.28 -57.75 15.65
N ARG A 3 -48.95 -57.79 15.81
CA ARG A 3 -47.99 -57.85 16.98
C ARG A 3 -46.72 -57.03 16.61
N GLY A 4 -45.90 -56.43 17.49
CA GLY A 4 -45.01 -57.03 18.52
C GLY A 4 -43.62 -57.35 17.90
N LEU A 5 -42.43 -57.00 18.43
CA LEU A 5 -41.99 -56.62 19.79
C LEU A 5 -40.73 -55.72 19.77
N SER A 6 -40.47 -54.98 20.85
CA SER A 6 -39.19 -54.35 21.27
C SER A 6 -38.40 -55.33 22.21
N PRO A 7 -37.29 -55.04 22.94
CA PRO A 7 -36.79 -53.73 23.45
C PRO A 7 -35.25 -53.55 23.68
N THR A 8 -34.86 -52.42 24.33
CA THR A 8 -33.68 -52.17 25.22
C THR A 8 -32.25 -52.31 24.68
N SER A 9 -31.19 -51.69 25.25
CA SER A 9 -30.94 -50.39 25.93
C SER A 9 -29.43 -50.32 26.26
N GLU A 10 -28.86 -49.13 26.49
CA GLU A 10 -27.49 -48.95 27.04
C GLU A 10 -27.38 -49.48 28.51
N PRO A 11 -26.24 -49.41 29.24
CA PRO A 11 -24.89 -48.88 28.94
C PRO A 11 -23.71 -49.77 29.44
N SER A 12 -22.44 -49.34 29.29
CA SER A 12 -21.41 -49.31 30.37
C SER A 12 -19.97 -49.05 29.89
N SER A 13 -19.15 -48.53 30.80
CA SER A 13 -17.73 -48.19 30.65
C SER A 13 -16.80 -49.36 31.05
N PHE A 14 -15.50 -49.32 30.69
CA PHE A 14 -14.42 -49.58 31.66
C PHE A 14 -13.01 -49.12 31.22
N GLN A 15 -12.07 -49.22 32.15
CA GLN A 15 -10.81 -48.46 32.26
C GLN A 15 -9.56 -49.04 31.54
N ARG A 16 -8.59 -48.15 31.31
CA ARG A 16 -7.11 -48.30 31.43
C ARG A 16 -6.44 -49.65 31.07
N SER A 17 -5.39 -49.54 30.25
CA SER A 17 -4.08 -50.12 30.64
C SER A 17 -2.89 -49.24 30.22
N ARG A 18 -1.80 -49.29 31.00
CA ARG A 18 -0.50 -48.66 30.70
C ARG A 18 0.51 -49.76 30.37
N ARG A 19 1.37 -49.55 29.36
CA ARG A 19 2.75 -50.10 29.24
C ARG A 19 3.47 -49.36 28.12
N THR A 20 4.29 -48.34 28.42
CA THR A 20 5.75 -48.42 28.66
C THR A 20 6.59 -48.94 27.49
N GLY A 21 7.16 -48.02 26.72
CA GLY A 21 8.31 -48.24 25.85
C GLY A 21 9.32 -47.10 26.04
N ARG A 22 10.50 -47.40 26.58
CA ARG A 22 11.57 -46.42 26.86
C ARG A 22 12.72 -46.61 25.88
N SER A 23 13.13 -45.56 25.19
CA SER A 23 14.47 -45.40 24.60
C SER A 23 14.76 -43.90 24.47
N LYS A 24 15.34 -43.26 25.49
CA LYS A 24 16.80 -43.02 25.56
C LYS A 24 17.38 -42.58 24.21
N TRP A 25 17.40 -41.27 23.98
CA TRP A 25 18.45 -40.64 23.18
C TRP A 25 19.66 -40.41 24.08
N THR A 26 20.82 -40.90 23.66
CA THR A 26 22.11 -40.71 24.34
C THR A 26 22.94 -39.65 23.61
N SER A 27 23.63 -38.84 24.40
CA SER A 27 24.67 -37.91 23.94
C SER A 27 25.94 -38.65 23.45
N GLU A 28 26.86 -37.88 22.89
CA GLU A 28 28.25 -38.22 22.55
C GLU A 28 28.48 -39.08 21.29
N ASN A 29 28.92 -38.43 20.21
CA ASN A 29 30.33 -38.59 19.85
C ASN A 29 30.88 -37.41 19.03
N SER A 30 32.21 -37.27 19.09
CA SER A 30 32.97 -36.14 18.53
C SER A 30 33.94 -36.63 17.43
N ILE A 31 34.65 -35.68 16.77
CA ILE A 31 35.79 -35.91 15.84
C ILE A 31 35.32 -36.38 14.42
N ALA A 32 35.83 -35.91 13.27
CA ALA A 32 37.05 -35.16 12.95
C ALA A 32 36.87 -34.05 11.90
N ARG A 33 37.78 -33.06 11.91
CA ARG A 33 38.16 -32.27 10.72
C ARG A 33 39.31 -33.00 9.99
N PRO A 34 39.37 -33.02 8.65
CA PRO A 34 40.62 -33.19 7.94
C PRO A 34 41.30 -31.82 7.73
N ALA A 35 42.53 -31.68 8.22
CA ALA A 35 43.43 -30.60 7.84
C ALA A 35 44.57 -31.20 7.01
N THR A 36 44.81 -30.68 5.82
CA THR A 36 46.02 -30.95 5.03
C THR A 36 46.57 -29.64 4.50
N GLY A 37 47.74 -29.24 5.04
CA GLY A 37 48.56 -28.16 4.48
C GLY A 37 49.57 -28.68 3.45
N ILE A 38 50.68 -27.94 3.29
CA ILE A 38 51.73 -28.07 2.25
C ILE A 38 51.29 -27.35 0.95
N SER A 39 51.67 -26.10 0.68
CA SER A 39 52.99 -25.45 0.59
C SER A 39 53.69 -25.61 -0.77
N SER A 40 53.87 -24.46 -1.42
CA SER A 40 54.99 -24.09 -2.30
C SER A 40 55.38 -24.98 -3.48
N SER A 41 55.20 -24.47 -4.70
CA SER A 41 56.18 -24.63 -5.79
C SER A 41 56.09 -23.46 -6.77
N VAL A 42 57.00 -22.49 -6.60
CA VAL A 42 57.28 -21.46 -7.60
C VAL A 42 58.06 -22.11 -8.74
N ASN A 43 57.66 -21.89 -9.99
CA ASN A 43 58.61 -22.02 -11.10
C ASN A 43 58.44 -20.90 -12.14
N ARG A 44 59.50 -20.70 -12.92
CA ARG A 44 59.94 -19.38 -13.41
C ARG A 44 59.92 -19.31 -14.95
N ILE A 45 59.85 -18.07 -15.47
CA ILE A 45 60.36 -17.65 -16.81
C ILE A 45 59.49 -18.18 -17.99
N ARG A 46 59.03 -17.37 -18.96
CA ARG A 46 59.82 -16.47 -19.84
C ARG A 46 58.96 -15.33 -20.44
N ARG A 47 59.55 -14.14 -20.65
CA ARG A 47 59.00 -13.08 -21.52
C ARG A 47 59.43 -13.30 -22.97
N ALA A 48 58.51 -13.11 -23.92
CA ALA A 48 58.67 -12.64 -25.30
C ALA A 48 57.34 -12.83 -26.06
N ASP A 49 56.88 -12.00 -27.00
CA ASP A 49 57.12 -10.58 -27.29
C ASP A 49 55.97 -10.10 -28.21
N ARG A 50 55.65 -8.78 -28.28
CA ARG A 50 54.97 -8.05 -29.39
C ARG A 50 53.81 -8.74 -30.17
N LYS A 51 52.57 -8.22 -30.23
CA LYS A 51 52.18 -6.93 -30.87
C LYS A 51 50.63 -6.77 -30.91
N ALA A 52 50.18 -5.55 -31.26
CA ALA A 52 48.84 -5.17 -31.77
C ALA A 52 47.63 -5.16 -30.80
N LEU A 53 47.37 -3.98 -30.22
CA LEU A 53 46.05 -3.55 -29.76
C LEU A 53 45.30 -2.86 -30.92
N PRO A 54 44.01 -3.14 -31.15
CA PRO A 54 43.12 -2.29 -31.94
C PRO A 54 42.29 -1.35 -31.04
N SER A 55 42.09 -0.15 -31.56
CA SER A 55 41.28 0.96 -31.04
C SER A 55 39.76 0.73 -31.01
N SER A 56 39.07 1.22 -29.97
CA SER A 56 37.89 2.10 -30.13
C SER A 56 37.31 2.66 -28.81
N CYS A 57 37.80 3.81 -28.34
CA CYS A 57 36.95 4.73 -27.57
C CYS A 57 36.40 5.81 -28.52
N ARG A 58 35.13 5.71 -28.92
CA ARG A 58 34.47 6.81 -29.65
C ARG A 58 33.98 7.86 -28.65
N ALA A 59 34.37 9.11 -28.85
CA ALA A 59 33.77 10.24 -28.16
C ALA A 59 32.38 10.52 -28.76
N GLY A 60 31.32 10.40 -27.95
CA GLY A 60 29.98 10.83 -28.33
C GLY A 60 29.82 12.34 -28.13
N ALA A 61 29.58 13.08 -29.21
CA ALA A 61 29.18 14.48 -29.15
C ALA A 61 27.64 14.56 -29.21
N TRP A 62 27.02 15.17 -28.20
CA TRP A 62 25.57 15.32 -28.14
C TRP A 62 25.12 16.62 -28.82
N ARG A 63 24.10 16.52 -29.67
CA ARG A 63 23.47 17.65 -30.35
C ARG A 63 22.18 18.01 -29.62
N VAL A 64 22.08 19.25 -29.14
CA VAL A 64 20.84 19.81 -28.57
C VAL A 64 20.41 20.99 -29.41
N THR A 65 19.12 21.04 -29.74
CA THR A 65 18.49 22.15 -30.47
C THR A 65 17.41 22.76 -29.58
N VAL A 66 17.49 24.06 -29.31
CA VAL A 66 16.45 24.83 -28.61
C VAL A 66 16.15 26.06 -29.45
N MET A 67 14.86 26.31 -29.72
CA MET A 67 14.37 27.44 -30.52
C MET A 67 15.21 27.71 -31.80
N GLY A 68 15.44 26.66 -32.60
CA GLY A 68 16.06 26.78 -33.92
C GLY A 68 17.57 27.05 -33.94
N LYS A 69 18.28 27.09 -32.80
CA LYS A 69 19.75 27.20 -32.75
C LYS A 69 20.40 25.95 -32.17
N VAL A 70 21.56 25.58 -32.73
CA VAL A 70 22.32 24.37 -32.42
C VAL A 70 23.60 24.73 -31.67
N TYR A 71 23.89 24.03 -30.58
CA TYR A 71 25.10 24.19 -29.78
C TYR A 71 25.89 22.89 -29.68
N TRP A 72 27.21 23.01 -29.52
CA TRP A 72 28.14 21.90 -29.33
C TRP A 72 29.00 22.13 -28.09
N ARG A 73 29.29 21.06 -27.32
CA ARG A 73 30.22 21.12 -26.18
C ARG A 73 31.01 19.83 -26.08
N SER A 74 32.29 19.93 -25.73
CA SER A 74 33.21 18.81 -25.54
C SER A 74 33.82 18.83 -24.14
N VAL A 75 34.06 17.64 -23.58
CA VAL A 75 34.63 17.46 -22.23
C VAL A 75 35.85 16.54 -22.34
N LYS A 76 36.96 16.93 -21.69
CA LYS A 76 38.16 16.09 -21.52
C LYS A 76 38.17 15.50 -20.11
N LEU A 77 38.36 14.19 -20.01
CA LEU A 77 38.69 13.50 -18.75
C LEU A 77 40.19 13.17 -18.75
N SER A 78 40.87 13.39 -17.62
CA SER A 78 42.23 12.88 -17.36
C SER A 78 42.18 11.70 -16.40
N CYS A 79 43.11 10.75 -16.56
CA CYS A 79 43.15 9.52 -15.77
C CYS A 79 44.30 9.54 -14.73
N GLY A 80 43.99 9.17 -13.49
CA GLY A 80 44.94 8.77 -12.45
C GLY A 80 44.73 7.28 -12.06
N PRO A 81 45.74 6.58 -11.54
CA PRO A 81 45.71 5.11 -11.44
C PRO A 81 44.92 4.56 -10.25
N ARG A 82 44.27 3.41 -10.46
CA ARG A 82 43.48 2.66 -9.46
C ARG A 82 44.35 2.02 -8.36
N ARG A 83 43.82 1.95 -7.13
CA ARG A 83 44.12 0.90 -6.13
C ARG A 83 42.83 0.42 -5.46
N SER A 84 42.82 -0.84 -5.05
CA SER A 84 41.65 -1.61 -4.59
C SER A 84 41.29 -1.41 -3.11
N PRO A 85 40.02 -1.54 -2.70
CA PRO A 85 39.59 -1.44 -1.31
C PRO A 85 39.50 -2.82 -0.64
N LEU A 86 40.54 -3.25 0.09
CA LEU A 86 40.48 -4.32 1.12
C LEU A 86 41.84 -4.50 1.83
N ALA A 87 42.21 -3.53 2.68
CA ALA A 87 43.18 -3.69 3.79
C ALA A 87 43.46 -2.33 4.48
N SER A 88 42.66 -1.96 5.49
CA SER A 88 43.05 -1.09 6.62
C SER A 88 41.91 -0.97 7.63
N MET A 89 41.73 -2.01 8.45
CA MET A 89 41.12 -1.88 9.77
C MET A 89 42.22 -2.06 10.83
N MET A 90 42.08 -1.31 11.92
CA MET A 90 42.75 -1.47 13.22
C MET A 90 44.25 -1.12 13.36
N LYS A 91 44.56 -0.67 14.59
CA LYS A 91 45.83 -0.15 15.14
C LYS A 91 46.14 1.29 14.69
N LEU A 92 46.52 2.22 15.57
CA LEU A 92 47.16 2.04 16.89
C LEU A 92 46.61 3.00 17.95
N ASN A 93 46.61 2.57 19.21
CA ASN A 93 46.32 3.39 20.39
C ASN A 93 47.60 3.48 21.26
N SER A 94 47.78 4.59 22.00
CA SER A 94 48.82 4.86 23.02
C SER A 94 50.27 5.19 22.60
N GLN A 95 50.96 5.89 23.53
CA GLN A 95 52.34 6.46 23.52
C GLN A 95 52.47 7.85 22.87
N ILE A 96 53.04 8.90 23.50
CA ILE A 96 53.79 9.04 24.79
C ILE A 96 53.55 10.42 25.45
N ARG A 97 53.67 10.50 26.79
CA ARG A 97 53.67 11.76 27.60
C ARG A 97 55.05 12.43 27.60
N MET A 98 55.12 13.76 27.80
CA MET A 98 56.01 14.38 28.81
C MET A 98 55.61 15.84 29.15
N LEU A 99 55.36 16.06 30.46
CA LEU A 99 55.82 17.19 31.33
C LEU A 99 55.49 18.65 30.91
N THR A 100 54.96 19.56 31.74
CA THR A 100 55.03 19.81 33.22
C THR A 100 53.75 20.54 33.75
N SER A 101 53.40 20.72 35.04
CA SER A 101 53.70 20.06 36.34
C SER A 101 52.91 20.74 37.50
N THR A 102 52.47 19.98 38.53
CA THR A 102 52.16 20.41 39.94
C THR A 102 51.04 21.47 40.21
N GLN A 103 50.24 21.49 41.31
CA GLN A 103 50.12 20.65 42.52
C GLN A 103 48.76 20.84 43.27
N ALA A 104 48.29 19.78 43.97
CA ALA A 104 47.59 19.69 45.28
C ALA A 104 46.43 20.62 45.75
N GLN A 105 45.28 20.02 46.13
CA GLN A 105 44.65 19.93 47.50
C GLN A 105 43.23 19.30 47.38
N HIS A 106 42.87 18.17 48.01
CA HIS A 106 42.26 17.98 49.36
C HIS A 106 40.92 18.74 49.62
N ARG A 107 39.87 18.21 50.28
CA ARG A 107 39.38 16.84 50.64
C ARG A 107 38.01 16.99 51.39
N ILE A 108 37.00 16.11 51.20
CA ILE A 108 35.86 15.82 52.15
C ILE A 108 34.82 16.98 52.33
N SER A 109 33.51 16.86 52.65
CA SER A 109 32.60 15.82 53.25
C SER A 109 31.11 16.04 52.85
N MET A 110 30.26 15.00 52.95
CA MET A 110 28.80 15.12 53.20
C MET A 110 28.50 15.16 54.73
N PRO A 111 27.27 15.52 55.15
CA PRO A 111 26.45 14.48 55.81
C PRO A 111 24.93 14.54 55.53
N GLU A 112 24.22 13.51 55.99
CA GLU A 112 22.76 13.30 55.91
C GLU A 112 21.96 14.01 57.03
N ALA A 113 20.61 14.09 56.87
CA ALA A 113 19.60 13.52 57.79
C ALA A 113 18.36 14.40 58.17
N THR A 114 17.19 13.96 57.69
CA THR A 114 15.88 13.85 58.40
C THR A 114 15.02 15.05 58.85
N SER A 115 13.69 14.84 58.70
CA SER A 115 12.52 15.34 59.47
C SER A 115 11.60 16.47 58.93
N ARG A 116 10.28 16.21 58.99
CA ARG A 116 9.12 17.15 58.93
C ARG A 116 8.76 17.59 60.39
N PRO A 117 7.78 18.48 60.74
CA PRO A 117 6.65 19.06 59.94
C PRO A 117 6.21 20.54 60.26
N THR A 118 5.07 20.98 59.67
CA THR A 118 4.18 22.15 60.04
C THR A 118 4.75 23.59 59.90
N SER A 119 4.05 24.66 59.48
CA SER A 119 2.67 25.16 59.73
C SER A 119 2.27 26.37 58.83
N ARG A 120 1.05 26.90 59.03
CA ARG A 120 0.35 28.00 58.29
C ARG A 120 0.92 29.43 58.43
N ALA A 121 0.74 30.26 57.39
CA ALA A 121 0.14 31.63 57.40
C ALA A 121 0.14 32.20 55.95
N ALA A 122 -0.99 32.50 55.29
CA ALA A 122 -1.94 33.62 55.49
C ALA A 122 -1.39 35.00 55.05
N GLY A 123 -1.94 35.54 53.94
CA GLY A 123 -1.53 36.82 53.34
C GLY A 123 -2.55 37.37 52.33
N THR A 124 -3.69 37.87 52.82
CA THR A 124 -4.75 38.49 52.01
C THR A 124 -4.39 39.89 51.50
N THR A 125 -4.78 40.25 50.28
CA THR A 125 -5.29 41.59 49.92
C THR A 125 -6.40 41.46 48.87
N ARG A 126 -7.32 42.42 48.79
CA ARG A 126 -8.68 42.30 48.22
C ARG A 126 -9.04 43.59 47.46
N LEU A 127 -10.07 43.51 46.60
CA LEU A 127 -10.80 44.65 45.96
C LEU A 127 -10.08 45.27 44.73
N ARG A 128 -10.76 45.83 43.70
CA ARG A 128 -12.20 46.15 43.56
C ARG A 128 -12.63 46.23 42.08
N CYS A 129 -13.90 45.97 41.79
CA CYS A 129 -14.52 46.19 40.47
C CYS A 129 -14.70 47.68 40.14
N TRP A 130 -14.84 48.00 38.85
CA TRP A 130 -15.70 49.07 38.35
C TRP A 130 -16.29 48.68 36.97
N ALA A 131 -17.48 49.18 36.66
CA ALA A 131 -18.23 48.85 35.44
C ALA A 131 -18.95 50.09 34.91
N GLY A 132 -19.25 50.13 33.61
CA GLY A 132 -20.32 50.98 33.08
C GLY A 132 -20.16 51.56 31.67
N TRP A 133 -21.10 51.16 30.78
CA TRP A 133 -21.74 51.98 29.72
C TRP A 133 -20.87 52.39 28.49
N LYS A 134 -21.42 52.56 27.27
CA LYS A 134 -22.82 52.50 26.77
C LYS A 134 -22.87 52.27 25.24
N ASP A 135 -24.03 51.86 24.73
CA ASP A 135 -24.37 51.82 23.30
C ASP A 135 -24.47 53.19 22.61
N SER A 136 -24.16 53.23 21.31
CA SER A 136 -24.94 53.97 20.30
C SER A 136 -24.55 53.54 18.89
N GLY A 137 -25.50 53.09 18.07
CA GLY A 137 -25.31 52.85 16.63
C GLY A 137 -26.08 53.85 15.77
N SER A 138 -25.62 54.06 14.54
CA SER A 138 -26.46 54.51 13.41
C SER A 138 -25.71 54.35 12.08
N ALA A 139 -26.44 53.96 11.04
CA ALA A 139 -25.89 53.76 9.70
C ALA A 139 -26.03 55.02 8.83
N THR A 140 -25.14 55.17 7.84
CA THR A 140 -25.41 56.03 6.67
C THR A 140 -24.77 55.45 5.42
N ARG A 141 -25.59 55.14 4.38
CA ARG A 141 -25.11 54.92 3.02
C ARG A 141 -24.91 56.27 2.33
N LEU A 142 -23.89 56.40 1.49
CA LEU A 142 -23.89 57.30 0.33
C LEU A 142 -22.89 56.78 -0.73
N SER A 143 -23.03 57.26 -1.97
CA SER A 143 -22.75 56.47 -3.18
C SER A 143 -21.63 57.00 -4.08
N SER A 144 -21.34 56.21 -5.12
CA SER A 144 -20.93 56.61 -6.49
C SER A 144 -19.53 57.20 -6.73
N SER A 145 -18.65 56.32 -7.23
CA SER A 145 -17.87 56.45 -8.47
C SER A 145 -16.97 57.67 -8.74
N GLY A 146 -15.66 57.40 -8.90
CA GLY A 146 -14.70 58.28 -9.58
C GLY A 146 -13.44 57.51 -9.98
N TYR A 147 -13.23 57.32 -11.29
CA TYR A 147 -12.11 56.55 -11.88
C TYR A 147 -10.80 57.35 -11.93
N HIS A 148 -9.65 56.76 -11.54
CA HIS A 148 -8.48 56.52 -12.42
C HIS A 148 -7.19 56.14 -11.65
N ASP A 149 -6.87 54.83 -11.69
CA ASP A 149 -5.57 54.20 -11.91
C ASP A 149 -4.25 55.01 -11.82
N VAL A 150 -3.39 54.67 -10.84
CA VAL A 150 -1.91 54.56 -11.00
C VAL A 150 -1.38 53.40 -10.14
N THR A 151 -0.46 52.62 -10.70
CA THR A 151 0.12 51.38 -10.15
C THR A 151 1.27 51.56 -9.14
N ARG A 152 1.43 50.56 -8.23
CA ARG A 152 2.64 50.16 -7.45
C ARG A 152 3.40 51.26 -6.66
N THR A 153 3.82 51.07 -5.40
CA THR A 153 4.81 50.05 -4.98
C THR A 153 4.97 50.04 -3.44
N GLN A 154 5.53 48.95 -2.90
CA GLN A 154 6.19 48.77 -1.59
C GLN A 154 5.33 48.50 -0.34
N SER A 155 5.51 47.28 0.17
CA SER A 155 5.15 46.82 1.51
C SER A 155 6.39 46.78 2.42
N LEU A 156 6.15 46.72 3.73
CA LEU A 156 7.04 46.23 4.81
C LEU A 156 8.28 47.05 5.21
N ALA A 157 8.17 47.70 6.38
CA ALA A 157 9.20 47.64 7.43
C ALA A 157 8.66 48.15 8.80
N ALA A 158 8.56 47.26 9.80
CA ALA A 158 8.89 47.55 11.21
C ALA A 158 8.51 46.38 12.16
N LEU A 159 9.49 45.55 12.53
CA LEU A 159 9.50 44.93 13.86
C LEU A 159 10.82 45.34 14.55
N ARG A 160 10.71 46.04 15.68
CA ARG A 160 11.87 46.38 16.53
C ARG A 160 12.04 45.29 17.58
N ILE A 161 13.21 44.67 17.64
CA ILE A 161 13.68 43.96 18.84
C ILE A 161 14.94 44.68 19.35
N VAL A 162 14.99 44.88 20.66
CA VAL A 162 16.03 45.64 21.36
C VAL A 162 17.28 44.76 21.56
N ASN A 163 18.45 45.38 21.47
CA ASN A 163 19.75 44.72 21.52
C ASN A 163 20.37 44.80 22.92
N THR A 164 20.76 43.66 23.51
CA THR A 164 21.63 43.58 24.69
C THR A 164 22.63 42.41 24.61
N GLN A 165 23.87 42.76 24.21
CA GLN A 165 25.17 42.16 24.58
C GLN A 165 25.32 40.63 24.75
N SER A 166 26.11 40.01 23.88
CA SER A 166 27.44 39.41 24.20
C SER A 166 28.07 38.77 22.94
N GLU A 167 29.33 38.32 23.03
CA GLU A 167 30.28 38.29 21.91
C GLU A 167 30.51 36.90 21.24
N ASP A 168 31.16 36.93 20.07
CA ASP A 168 31.96 35.89 19.40
C ASP A 168 31.33 34.56 18.90
N LEU A 169 30.86 34.58 17.64
CA LEU A 169 31.02 33.47 16.67
C LEU A 169 31.26 34.00 15.23
N PRO A 170 31.99 33.28 14.36
CA PRO A 170 32.51 33.82 13.09
C PRO A 170 31.46 33.91 11.96
N VAL A 171 31.53 35.00 11.18
CA VAL A 171 30.60 35.32 10.09
C VAL A 171 30.92 34.50 8.82
N PRO A 172 29.94 33.80 8.20
CA PRO A 172 30.15 33.15 6.91
C PRO A 172 30.21 34.15 5.74
N SER A 173 30.98 33.81 4.71
CA SER A 173 31.35 34.72 3.61
C SER A 173 30.15 35.29 2.81
N PRO A 174 30.33 36.41 2.08
CA PRO A 174 29.26 37.06 1.29
C PRO A 174 28.58 36.14 0.27
N LEU A 175 29.26 35.09 -0.19
CA LEU A 175 28.73 34.10 -1.12
C LEU A 175 27.53 33.34 -0.53
N TYR A 176 27.51 33.10 0.79
CA TYR A 176 26.43 32.37 1.45
C TYR A 176 25.13 33.18 1.45
N ARG A 177 25.19 34.49 1.77
CA ARG A 177 24.03 35.38 1.70
C ARG A 177 23.49 35.54 0.26
N PHE A 178 24.37 35.54 -0.74
CA PHE A 178 23.96 35.61 -2.14
C PHE A 178 23.23 34.34 -2.61
N ILE A 179 23.72 33.17 -2.19
CA ILE A 179 23.07 31.88 -2.50
C ILE A 179 21.73 31.73 -1.77
N THR A 180 21.63 32.13 -0.49
CA THR A 180 20.36 32.08 0.25
C THR A 180 19.28 32.99 -0.36
N CYS A 181 19.61 34.21 -0.78
CA CYS A 181 18.65 35.06 -1.46
C CYS A 181 18.21 34.51 -2.83
N ILE A 182 19.10 33.86 -3.58
CA ILE A 182 18.74 33.23 -4.86
C ILE A 182 17.81 32.02 -4.65
N ILE A 183 18.05 31.21 -3.61
CA ILE A 183 17.20 30.05 -3.29
C ILE A 183 15.81 30.50 -2.81
N VAL A 184 15.71 31.55 -1.99
CA VAL A 184 14.39 32.06 -1.53
C VAL A 184 13.62 32.78 -2.64
N THR A 185 14.30 33.45 -3.59
CA THR A 185 13.63 34.18 -4.68
C THR A 185 13.26 33.29 -5.88
N LEU A 186 13.85 32.08 -6.01
CA LEU A 186 13.49 31.09 -7.04
C LEU A 186 12.37 30.11 -6.60
N PHE A 187 11.84 30.27 -5.38
CA PHE A 187 10.76 29.43 -4.83
C PHE A 187 9.37 30.11 -4.82
N VAL A 188 9.20 31.19 -5.57
CA VAL A 188 7.88 31.79 -5.84
C VAL A 188 7.56 31.61 -7.32
N SER A 189 6.36 31.07 -7.61
CA SER A 189 5.82 30.84 -8.95
C SER A 189 6.52 29.78 -9.81
N ILE A 190 6.57 28.54 -9.33
CA ILE A 190 6.24 27.42 -10.23
C ILE A 190 4.72 27.47 -10.39
N PRO A 191 4.16 27.70 -11.60
CA PRO A 191 2.73 27.59 -11.78
C PRO A 191 2.32 26.13 -11.56
N VAL A 192 1.43 25.88 -10.61
CA VAL A 192 0.61 24.68 -10.62
C VAL A 192 -0.14 24.70 -11.96
N SER A 193 -0.09 23.62 -12.72
CA SER A 193 -0.72 23.55 -14.03
C SER A 193 -2.23 23.77 -13.90
N GLY A 194 -2.72 24.92 -14.35
CA GLY A 194 -4.12 25.34 -14.25
C GLY A 194 -4.38 26.67 -13.54
N GLN A 195 -3.36 27.37 -13.02
CA GLN A 195 -3.54 28.61 -12.26
C GLN A 195 -3.23 29.89 -13.07
N ASP A 196 -4.10 30.90 -12.99
CA ASP A 196 -3.98 32.19 -13.67
C ASP A 196 -3.14 33.22 -12.89
N SER A 197 -2.95 34.42 -13.48
CA SER A 197 -2.15 35.50 -12.90
C SER A 197 -2.76 36.18 -11.66
N GLU A 198 -4.01 35.89 -11.33
CA GLU A 198 -4.70 36.35 -10.11
C GLU A 198 -4.78 35.23 -9.04
N GLY A 199 -4.26 34.04 -9.33
CA GLY A 199 -4.29 32.88 -8.44
C GLY A 199 -5.56 32.03 -8.56
N ARG A 200 -6.45 32.33 -9.52
CA ARG A 200 -7.65 31.53 -9.80
C ARG A 200 -7.22 30.24 -10.51
N ILE A 201 -7.87 29.12 -10.20
CA ILE A 201 -7.60 27.85 -10.89
C ILE A 201 -8.74 27.60 -11.87
N GLU A 202 -8.42 27.33 -13.15
CA GLU A 202 -9.39 26.88 -14.14
C GLU A 202 -9.96 25.52 -13.74
N ILE A 203 -11.29 25.40 -13.72
CA ILE A 203 -11.97 24.19 -13.23
C ILE A 203 -11.96 23.12 -14.31
N ALA A 204 -10.87 22.35 -14.35
CA ALA A 204 -10.93 20.94 -14.68
C ALA A 204 -11.80 20.19 -13.64
N GLU A 205 -12.33 19.03 -14.00
CA GLU A 205 -13.36 18.29 -13.24
C GLU A 205 -13.01 18.02 -11.76
N GLY A 206 -11.74 18.09 -11.37
CA GLY A 206 -11.26 17.92 -9.99
C GLY A 206 -11.82 18.92 -8.97
N ILE A 207 -12.08 20.19 -9.31
CA ILE A 207 -12.54 21.19 -8.32
C ILE A 207 -14.02 21.00 -7.92
N ARG A 208 -14.78 20.17 -8.64
CA ARG A 208 -16.15 19.78 -8.25
C ARG A 208 -16.21 19.03 -6.91
N SER A 209 -15.07 18.61 -6.34
CA SER A 209 -15.00 17.91 -5.05
C SER A 209 -15.14 18.80 -3.81
N PHE A 210 -14.95 20.12 -3.92
CA PHE A 210 -14.90 21.01 -2.74
C PHE A 210 -16.27 21.35 -2.13
N SER A 211 -17.39 21.02 -2.78
CA SER A 211 -18.72 21.29 -2.26
C SER A 211 -19.60 20.03 -2.37
N PRO A 212 -20.27 19.57 -1.29
CA PRO A 212 -21.15 18.42 -1.32
C PRO A 212 -22.31 18.53 -2.33
N GLU A 213 -22.71 19.77 -2.67
CA GLU A 213 -23.81 20.08 -3.58
C GLU A 213 -23.36 20.33 -5.04
N GLY A 214 -22.05 20.25 -5.33
CA GLY A 214 -21.53 20.35 -6.70
C GLY A 214 -21.74 21.71 -7.38
N SER A 215 -21.71 22.82 -6.61
CA SER A 215 -22.01 24.15 -7.13
C SER A 215 -21.09 24.55 -8.31
N SER A 216 -21.72 24.98 -9.41
CA SER A 216 -21.07 25.17 -10.71
C SER A 216 -20.40 26.54 -10.85
N GLY A 217 -19.45 26.87 -9.98
CA GLY A 217 -18.51 27.96 -10.24
C GLY A 217 -17.64 27.64 -11.46
N GLU A 218 -17.26 28.66 -12.25
CA GLU A 218 -16.25 28.51 -13.32
C GLU A 218 -14.81 28.72 -12.80
N SER A 219 -14.66 29.32 -11.61
CA SER A 219 -13.41 29.38 -10.84
C SER A 219 -13.71 29.55 -9.35
N ILE A 220 -12.89 28.98 -8.47
CA ILE A 220 -12.90 29.24 -7.02
C ILE A 220 -11.63 30.01 -6.65
N TYR A 221 -11.78 31.09 -5.88
CA TYR A 221 -10.64 31.77 -5.24
C TYR A 221 -10.36 31.10 -3.90
N LEU A 222 -9.37 30.20 -3.88
CA LEU A 222 -9.08 29.34 -2.72
C LEU A 222 -8.96 30.08 -1.38
N PRO A 223 -8.32 31.27 -1.27
CA PRO A 223 -8.23 31.95 0.03
C PRO A 223 -9.59 32.33 0.61
N SER A 224 -10.51 32.94 -0.17
CA SER A 224 -11.83 33.32 0.38
C SER A 224 -12.69 32.10 0.68
N TYR A 225 -12.61 31.05 -0.13
CA TYR A 225 -13.30 29.79 0.16
C TYR A 225 -12.80 29.14 1.46
N MET A 226 -11.48 29.16 1.72
CA MET A 226 -10.92 28.66 2.98
C MET A 226 -11.22 29.57 4.17
N ASP A 227 -11.36 30.89 3.97
CA ASP A 227 -11.82 31.84 4.99
C ASP A 227 -13.31 31.69 5.33
N GLU A 228 -14.12 31.09 4.44
CA GLU A 228 -15.55 30.83 4.59
C GLU A 228 -15.87 29.43 5.17
N LEU A 229 -14.91 28.49 5.13
CA LEU A 229 -15.06 27.14 5.66
C LEU A 229 -15.04 27.08 7.19
N ASP A 230 -15.63 26.00 7.73
CA ASP A 230 -15.47 25.67 9.14
C ASP A 230 -13.98 25.44 9.52
N PRO A 231 -13.51 25.95 10.68
CA PRO A 231 -12.12 25.78 11.10
C PRO A 231 -11.64 24.33 11.16
N ALA A 232 -12.50 23.37 11.51
CA ALA A 232 -12.17 21.94 11.51
C ALA A 232 -11.98 21.41 10.07
N ALA A 233 -12.79 21.87 9.11
CA ALA A 233 -12.61 21.55 7.69
C ALA A 233 -11.27 22.08 7.17
N VAL A 234 -10.89 23.29 7.57
CA VAL A 234 -9.61 23.91 7.19
C VAL A 234 -8.43 23.17 7.83
N HIS A 235 -8.48 22.86 9.14
CA HIS A 235 -7.44 22.10 9.83
C HIS A 235 -7.29 20.68 9.26
N TRP A 236 -8.40 19.98 9.03
CA TRP A 236 -8.39 18.67 8.38
C TRP A 236 -7.72 18.73 7.00
N TYR A 237 -8.10 19.70 6.16
CA TYR A 237 -7.51 19.84 4.82
C TYR A 237 -6.01 20.15 4.86
N GLN A 238 -5.53 20.90 5.87
CA GLN A 238 -4.11 21.11 6.10
C GLN A 238 -3.36 19.81 6.45
N HIS A 239 -3.96 18.92 7.25
CA HIS A 239 -3.41 17.59 7.52
C HIS A 239 -3.32 16.75 6.24
N VAL A 240 -4.40 16.68 5.45
CA VAL A 240 -4.45 15.95 4.17
C VAL A 240 -3.37 16.46 3.20
N GLN A 241 -3.31 17.77 2.98
CA GLN A 241 -2.31 18.42 2.13
C GLN A 241 -0.87 18.20 2.59
N THR A 242 -0.64 18.08 3.91
CA THR A 242 0.68 17.81 4.47
C THR A 242 1.08 16.36 4.26
N LEU A 243 0.23 15.41 4.67
CA LEU A 243 0.51 13.97 4.61
C LEU A 243 0.60 13.45 3.17
N ALA A 244 -0.26 13.95 2.27
CA ALA A 244 -0.25 13.60 0.85
C ALA A 244 0.81 14.37 0.04
N ASN A 245 1.70 15.14 0.69
CA ASN A 245 2.74 15.88 -0.01
C ASN A 245 3.85 14.96 -0.56
N PRO A 246 4.41 15.21 -1.76
CA PRO A 246 5.57 14.49 -2.29
C PRO A 246 6.76 14.31 -1.30
N TRP A 247 6.96 15.22 -0.34
CA TRP A 247 8.01 15.09 0.69
C TRP A 247 7.85 13.86 1.59
N PHE A 248 6.61 13.37 1.77
CA PHE A 248 6.26 12.16 2.50
C PHE A 248 6.30 10.89 1.63
N GLU A 249 6.76 10.98 0.37
CA GLU A 249 7.12 9.83 -0.50
C GLU A 249 6.05 8.74 -0.65
N GLY A 250 4.77 9.10 -0.47
CA GLY A 250 3.66 8.14 -0.47
C GLY A 250 3.63 7.17 0.72
N ARG A 251 4.30 7.51 1.82
CA ARG A 251 4.17 6.89 3.16
C ARG A 251 4.32 5.36 3.23
N GLN A 252 5.05 4.73 2.30
CA GLN A 252 5.30 3.28 2.37
C GLN A 252 5.97 2.87 3.71
N PRO A 253 5.55 1.76 4.34
CA PRO A 253 6.16 1.26 5.57
C PRO A 253 7.68 1.15 5.51
N GLY A 254 8.36 1.65 6.54
CA GLY A 254 9.82 1.62 6.67
C GLY A 254 10.60 2.63 5.81
N THR A 255 9.94 3.40 4.94
CA THR A 255 10.58 4.48 4.16
C THR A 255 10.82 5.73 5.01
N ARG A 256 11.50 6.75 4.45
CA ARG A 256 11.57 8.06 5.10
C ARG A 256 10.19 8.69 5.18
N GLY A 257 9.39 8.54 4.12
CA GLY A 257 8.00 8.99 4.04
C GLY A 257 7.14 8.54 5.21
N GLY A 258 7.06 7.22 5.45
CA GLY A 258 6.30 6.65 6.57
C GLY A 258 6.77 7.17 7.93
N ARG A 259 8.09 7.19 8.18
CA ARG A 259 8.64 7.78 9.42
C ARG A 259 8.27 9.25 9.60
N MET A 260 8.27 10.05 8.54
CA MET A 260 7.87 11.46 8.64
C MET A 260 6.39 11.63 8.96
N ALA A 261 5.51 10.74 8.47
CA ALA A 261 4.10 10.73 8.84
C ALA A 261 3.89 10.33 10.30
N SER A 262 4.59 9.31 10.79
CA SER A 262 4.61 8.95 12.22
C SER A 262 5.19 10.06 13.12
N GLU A 263 6.31 10.70 12.75
CA GLU A 263 6.84 11.88 13.46
C GLU A 263 5.80 13.02 13.51
N TYR A 264 5.11 13.28 12.40
CA TYR A 264 4.06 14.31 12.30
C TYR A 264 2.87 14.03 13.22
N MET A 265 2.32 12.80 13.20
CA MET A 265 1.21 12.43 14.09
C MET A 265 1.61 12.53 15.57
N SER A 266 2.77 12.00 15.95
CA SER A 266 3.26 12.06 17.34
C SER A 266 3.46 13.50 17.84
N TRP A 267 3.87 14.42 16.95
CA TRP A 267 3.99 15.83 17.27
C TRP A 267 2.62 16.47 17.56
N HIS A 268 1.62 16.18 16.72
CA HIS A 268 0.26 16.68 16.93
C HIS A 268 -0.37 16.10 18.21
N PHE A 269 -0.24 14.80 18.46
CA PHE A 269 -0.70 14.17 19.72
C PHE A 269 -0.06 14.81 20.96
N GLY A 270 1.26 15.08 20.93
CA GLY A 270 1.94 15.79 22.00
C GLY A 270 1.53 17.26 22.14
N HIS A 271 1.16 17.92 21.04
CA HIS A 271 0.73 19.32 21.04
C HIS A 271 -0.63 19.52 21.71
N VAL A 272 -1.58 18.59 21.50
CA VAL A 272 -2.90 18.61 22.15
C VAL A 272 -2.90 17.93 23.54
N GLY A 273 -1.71 17.64 24.09
CA GLY A 273 -1.56 17.19 25.48
C GLY A 273 -1.80 15.70 25.74
N LEU A 274 -1.85 14.85 24.71
CA LEU A 274 -1.95 13.40 24.89
C LEU A 274 -0.69 12.82 25.57
N GLN A 275 -0.82 11.60 26.08
CA GLN A 275 0.30 10.81 26.59
C GLN A 275 0.75 9.76 25.56
N PRO A 276 2.04 9.39 25.48
CA PRO A 276 2.48 8.29 24.61
C PRO A 276 1.83 6.95 25.02
N ALA A 277 1.35 6.18 24.04
CA ALA A 277 0.51 5.00 24.32
C ALA A 277 1.27 3.72 24.72
N PHE A 278 2.53 3.56 24.33
CA PHE A 278 3.26 2.29 24.50
C PHE A 278 4.41 2.42 25.49
N ASP A 279 4.88 1.30 26.05
CA ASP A 279 6.08 1.28 26.90
C ASP A 279 7.35 1.31 26.03
N THR A 280 8.42 1.96 26.52
CA THR A 280 9.71 1.96 25.81
C THR A 280 10.38 0.60 25.87
N ASP A 281 10.51 -0.09 24.73
CA ASP A 281 11.49 -1.17 24.58
C ASP A 281 12.90 -0.57 24.42
N PRO A 282 13.85 -0.80 25.35
CA PRO A 282 15.22 -0.32 25.21
C PRO A 282 16.03 -1.02 24.10
N VAL A 283 15.48 -2.01 23.39
CA VAL A 283 16.22 -2.85 22.44
C VAL A 283 16.04 -2.46 20.96
N ASN A 284 14.93 -1.86 20.53
CA ASN A 284 14.59 -1.76 19.10
C ASN A 284 13.95 -0.44 18.59
N ASP A 285 14.69 0.67 18.56
CA ASP A 285 14.67 1.55 17.37
C ASP A 285 15.92 2.44 17.24
N PRO A 286 16.82 2.21 16.24
CA PRO A 286 17.94 3.09 15.93
C PRO A 286 17.62 4.16 14.86
N GLY A 287 16.37 4.29 14.40
CA GLY A 287 15.95 5.06 13.24
C GLY A 287 14.94 6.19 13.50
N LEU A 288 14.19 6.14 14.60
CA LEU A 288 13.42 7.27 15.12
C LEU A 288 14.32 8.15 16.00
N ARG A 289 14.09 9.47 15.99
CA ARG A 289 14.93 10.42 16.74
C ARG A 289 14.86 10.16 18.25
N GLU A 290 16.02 10.14 18.91
CA GLU A 290 16.11 10.09 20.37
C GLU A 290 15.31 11.26 20.99
N GLY A 291 14.36 10.95 21.88
CA GLY A 291 13.61 11.96 22.65
C GLY A 291 12.10 12.06 22.42
N HIS A 292 11.51 11.29 21.50
CA HIS A 292 10.05 11.27 21.28
C HIS A 292 9.31 10.31 22.23
N GLY A 293 9.36 10.60 23.53
CA GLY A 293 8.69 9.83 24.57
C GLY A 293 8.77 10.52 25.94
N ILE A 294 8.01 10.04 26.92
CA ILE A 294 8.02 10.54 28.30
C ILE A 294 8.34 9.37 29.21
N GLU A 295 9.43 9.49 29.97
CA GLU A 295 9.87 8.61 31.09
C GLU A 295 9.28 7.18 31.08
N GLY A 296 9.81 6.31 30.22
CA GLY A 296 9.39 4.91 30.12
C GLY A 296 8.28 4.62 29.11
N ARG A 297 7.71 5.64 28.45
CA ARG A 297 6.69 5.50 27.39
C ARG A 297 7.10 6.16 26.06
N THR A 298 6.59 5.60 24.96
CA THR A 298 6.88 5.98 23.56
C THR A 298 5.58 6.08 22.76
N TRP A 299 5.57 6.93 21.72
CA TRP A 299 4.45 7.04 20.79
C TRP A 299 4.37 5.88 19.81
N TYR A 300 5.45 5.09 19.67
CA TYR A 300 5.63 4.16 18.56
C TYR A 300 5.64 2.71 19.01
N GLN A 301 4.93 1.85 18.29
CA GLN A 301 4.93 0.39 18.45
C GLN A 301 5.56 -0.24 17.20
N PRO A 302 6.90 -0.41 17.17
CA PRO A 302 7.60 -0.96 16.00
C PRO A 302 7.35 -2.46 15.82
N PHE A 303 7.32 -2.90 14.57
CA PHE A 303 7.20 -4.31 14.19
C PHE A 303 7.85 -4.62 12.84
N GLU A 304 8.04 -5.91 12.56
CA GLU A 304 8.49 -6.42 11.26
C GLU A 304 7.36 -7.27 10.66
N PHE A 305 7.13 -7.13 9.35
CA PHE A 305 6.06 -7.84 8.65
C PHE A 305 6.49 -8.24 7.24
N ASN A 306 5.81 -9.25 6.70
CA ASN A 306 6.04 -9.73 5.34
C ASN A 306 4.85 -9.37 4.44
N PRO A 307 4.96 -8.37 3.53
CA PRO A 307 3.91 -8.03 2.53
C PRO A 307 3.77 -9.09 1.42
N GLY A 308 4.04 -10.36 1.75
CA GLY A 308 3.92 -11.53 0.90
C GLY A 308 4.63 -11.41 -0.44
N ARG A 309 3.84 -11.51 -1.51
CA ARG A 309 4.36 -11.57 -2.90
C ARG A 309 4.87 -10.21 -3.40
N SER A 310 4.51 -9.12 -2.73
CA SER A 310 4.70 -7.77 -3.23
C SER A 310 6.14 -7.27 -3.07
N ASN A 311 6.81 -7.62 -1.96
CA ASN A 311 8.19 -7.19 -1.67
C ASN A 311 9.29 -8.22 -2.03
N ARG A 312 9.05 -9.11 -2.99
CA ARG A 312 10.10 -10.01 -3.50
C ARG A 312 11.22 -9.21 -4.15
N ARG A 313 12.49 -9.51 -3.86
CA ARG A 313 13.64 -8.85 -4.47
C ARG A 313 14.58 -9.87 -5.11
N LEU A 314 14.90 -9.68 -6.39
CA LEU A 314 15.98 -10.40 -7.05
C LEU A 314 17.32 -9.95 -6.43
N ILE A 315 18.10 -10.90 -5.92
CA ILE A 315 19.43 -10.69 -5.35
C ILE A 315 20.50 -11.00 -6.39
N GLY A 316 20.30 -12.09 -7.14
CA GLY A 316 21.14 -12.48 -8.27
C GLY A 316 20.42 -13.49 -9.15
N SER A 317 20.91 -13.64 -10.37
CA SER A 317 20.50 -14.71 -11.28
C SER A 317 21.63 -15.10 -12.20
N SER A 318 21.60 -16.34 -12.70
CA SER A 318 22.39 -16.74 -13.86
C SER A 318 21.62 -17.74 -14.71
N VAL A 319 21.83 -17.65 -16.03
CA VAL A 319 21.38 -18.65 -17.00
C VAL A 319 22.60 -19.09 -17.79
N ALA A 320 22.80 -20.40 -17.91
CA ALA A 320 23.91 -20.97 -18.65
C ALA A 320 23.45 -22.09 -19.59
N ILE A 321 23.92 -22.06 -20.84
CA ILE A 321 23.67 -23.09 -21.85
C ILE A 321 24.96 -23.86 -22.05
N ARG A 322 24.99 -25.15 -21.68
CA ARG A 322 26.22 -25.99 -21.67
C ARG A 322 27.38 -25.43 -20.82
N GLY A 323 27.09 -24.53 -19.88
CA GLY A 323 28.09 -23.83 -19.06
C GLY A 323 28.54 -22.49 -19.63
N ASP A 324 28.17 -22.14 -20.86
CA ASP A 324 28.31 -20.79 -21.40
C ASP A 324 27.21 -19.91 -20.77
N ALA A 325 27.58 -18.91 -19.97
CA ALA A 325 26.64 -17.95 -19.38
C ALA A 325 26.04 -17.04 -20.46
N LEU A 326 24.76 -16.69 -20.30
CA LEU A 326 24.08 -15.64 -21.07
C LEU A 326 24.40 -14.25 -20.52
N GLU A 327 24.19 -13.21 -21.33
CA GLU A 327 24.32 -11.81 -20.89
C GLU A 327 23.03 -11.35 -20.17
N ASP A 328 23.14 -10.31 -19.34
CA ASP A 328 22.01 -9.85 -18.50
C ASP A 328 20.82 -9.30 -19.32
N ASP A 329 21.05 -8.87 -20.56
CA ASP A 329 20.00 -8.41 -21.47
C ASP A 329 19.31 -9.57 -22.24
N ASP A 330 19.85 -10.79 -22.20
CA ASP A 330 19.27 -11.97 -22.87
C ASP A 330 18.04 -12.54 -22.13
N TYR A 331 17.87 -12.23 -20.84
CA TYR A 331 16.78 -12.78 -20.01
C TYR A 331 16.43 -11.91 -18.79
N ASN A 332 15.19 -12.01 -18.32
CA ASN A 332 14.73 -11.47 -17.04
C ASN A 332 14.17 -12.60 -16.17
N VAL A 333 14.49 -12.61 -14.88
CA VAL A 333 13.82 -13.53 -13.94
C VAL A 333 12.33 -13.16 -13.81
N LEU A 334 11.46 -14.16 -13.84
CA LEU A 334 10.03 -13.94 -13.60
C LEU A 334 9.78 -13.65 -12.11
N GLY A 335 9.00 -12.62 -11.81
CA GLY A 335 8.60 -12.24 -10.45
C GLY A 335 7.73 -13.28 -9.73
N ASN A 336 7.17 -14.26 -10.46
CA ASN A 336 6.52 -15.44 -9.91
C ASN A 336 7.42 -16.71 -9.90
N SER A 337 8.71 -16.60 -10.24
CA SER A 337 9.70 -17.69 -10.17
C SER A 337 9.87 -18.23 -8.76
N GLY A 338 10.21 -19.51 -8.64
CA GLY A 338 10.82 -20.10 -7.45
C GLY A 338 12.23 -19.56 -7.16
N ASN A 339 12.82 -20.07 -6.08
CA ASN A 339 14.16 -19.71 -5.61
C ASN A 339 15.09 -20.93 -5.72
N GLY A 340 16.36 -20.72 -6.05
CA GLY A 340 17.36 -21.78 -6.20
C GLY A 340 17.67 -22.15 -7.65
N SER A 341 18.39 -23.26 -7.83
CA SER A 341 18.92 -23.68 -9.12
C SER A 341 18.30 -24.99 -9.64
N ALA A 342 18.09 -25.05 -10.95
CA ALA A 342 17.72 -26.24 -11.69
C ALA A 342 18.60 -26.38 -12.93
N SER A 343 19.05 -27.59 -13.22
CA SER A 343 19.87 -27.91 -14.39
C SER A 343 19.31 -29.14 -15.08
N GLY A 344 19.01 -29.04 -16.37
CA GLY A 344 18.38 -30.13 -17.11
C GLY A 344 18.43 -29.96 -18.63
N PRO A 345 18.14 -31.04 -19.38
CA PRO A 345 17.90 -30.94 -20.82
C PRO A 345 16.67 -30.08 -21.13
N VAL A 346 16.67 -29.46 -22.30
CA VAL A 346 15.57 -28.61 -22.76
C VAL A 346 14.48 -29.42 -23.47
N THR A 347 13.23 -29.16 -23.13
CA THR A 347 12.05 -29.59 -23.90
C THR A 347 11.24 -28.38 -24.32
N PHE A 348 11.02 -28.21 -25.63
CA PHE A 348 10.13 -27.16 -26.14
C PHE A 348 8.69 -27.63 -26.04
N VAL A 349 7.84 -26.84 -25.39
CA VAL A 349 6.46 -27.22 -25.02
C VAL A 349 5.40 -26.42 -25.78
N GLY A 350 5.75 -25.85 -26.94
CA GLY A 350 4.81 -25.04 -27.74
C GLY A 350 4.25 -23.88 -26.93
N TYR A 351 2.93 -23.75 -26.90
CA TYR A 351 2.22 -22.74 -26.11
C TYR A 351 1.82 -23.23 -24.70
N GLY A 352 2.20 -24.45 -24.28
CA GLY A 352 1.88 -25.01 -22.96
C GLY A 352 0.39 -25.15 -22.67
N ILE A 353 -0.46 -25.12 -23.71
CA ILE A 353 -1.91 -25.22 -23.61
C ILE A 353 -2.27 -26.69 -23.47
N GLU A 354 -3.02 -27.03 -22.42
CA GLU A 354 -3.45 -28.40 -22.15
C GLU A 354 -4.68 -28.76 -22.97
N ASP A 355 -5.75 -28.01 -22.79
CA ASP A 355 -6.99 -28.09 -23.57
C ASP A 355 -7.24 -26.76 -24.28
N GLY A 356 -7.39 -26.80 -25.60
CA GLY A 356 -7.68 -25.64 -26.43
C GLY A 356 -8.67 -25.95 -27.56
N PRO A 357 -9.06 -24.94 -28.35
CA PRO A 357 -10.02 -25.08 -29.45
C PRO A 357 -9.65 -26.19 -30.44
N GLU A 358 -10.64 -26.84 -31.03
CA GLU A 358 -10.48 -27.91 -32.03
C GLU A 358 -9.63 -29.12 -31.56
N GLY A 359 -9.54 -29.36 -30.24
CA GLY A 359 -8.67 -30.40 -29.68
C GLY A 359 -7.19 -30.03 -29.70
N TYR A 360 -6.87 -28.73 -29.79
CA TYR A 360 -5.52 -28.25 -29.64
C TYR A 360 -4.99 -28.61 -28.25
N SER A 361 -3.77 -29.14 -28.24
CA SER A 361 -2.99 -29.32 -27.02
C SER A 361 -1.52 -29.23 -27.39
N SER A 362 -0.71 -28.71 -26.49
CA SER A 362 0.75 -28.68 -26.57
C SER A 362 1.39 -29.95 -26.01
N PHE A 363 0.61 -30.80 -25.34
CA PHE A 363 1.09 -32.01 -24.68
C PHE A 363 0.57 -33.28 -25.35
N LYS A 364 1.22 -34.39 -25.04
CA LYS A 364 0.65 -35.72 -25.14
C LYS A 364 0.18 -36.17 -23.75
N ASP A 365 -0.74 -37.11 -23.72
CA ASP A 365 -1.32 -37.70 -22.50
C ASP A 365 -0.24 -38.22 -21.52
N ASP A 366 0.90 -38.68 -22.03
CA ASP A 366 2.04 -39.24 -21.28
C ASP A 366 3.21 -38.24 -21.04
N THR A 367 2.98 -36.93 -21.18
CA THR A 367 4.07 -35.94 -21.09
C THR A 367 4.56 -35.74 -19.65
N ASP A 368 5.70 -36.33 -19.33
CA ASP A 368 6.51 -36.05 -18.14
C ASP A 368 7.59 -35.00 -18.45
N LEU A 369 7.71 -33.98 -17.60
CA LEU A 369 8.75 -32.94 -17.64
C LEU A 369 9.70 -33.02 -16.44
N THR A 370 9.66 -34.09 -15.65
CA THR A 370 10.56 -34.32 -14.51
C THR A 370 12.03 -34.17 -14.92
N GLY A 371 12.72 -33.23 -14.28
CA GLY A 371 14.13 -32.92 -14.57
C GLY A 371 14.38 -32.14 -15.87
N GLN A 372 13.34 -31.77 -16.62
CA GLN A 372 13.44 -30.99 -17.86
C GLN A 372 13.34 -29.49 -17.60
N ILE A 373 14.03 -28.69 -18.41
CA ILE A 373 13.78 -27.24 -18.53
C ILE A 373 12.80 -27.00 -19.68
N ALA A 374 11.60 -26.52 -19.37
CA ALA A 374 10.53 -26.31 -20.34
C ALA A 374 10.65 -24.94 -21.04
N VAL A 375 10.74 -24.93 -22.38
CA VAL A 375 10.71 -23.68 -23.18
C VAL A 375 9.30 -23.46 -23.74
N LEU A 376 8.64 -22.43 -23.22
CA LEU A 376 7.23 -22.09 -23.40
C LEU A 376 7.07 -20.79 -24.20
N LEU A 377 6.21 -20.81 -25.22
CA LEU A 377 5.73 -19.61 -25.90
C LEU A 377 4.61 -18.93 -25.11
N ARG A 378 4.64 -17.59 -25.05
CA ARG A 378 3.51 -16.77 -24.63
C ARG A 378 2.42 -16.74 -25.70
N TYR A 379 1.23 -16.30 -25.29
CA TYR A 379 0.05 -16.22 -26.14
C TYR A 379 -0.35 -17.62 -26.65
N GLU A 380 -0.83 -17.72 -27.87
CA GLU A 380 -1.52 -18.87 -28.43
C GLU A 380 -1.18 -19.00 -29.92
N PRO A 381 -1.60 -20.06 -30.64
CA PRO A 381 -1.41 -20.19 -32.08
C PRO A 381 -1.74 -18.90 -32.86
N LEU A 382 -0.75 -18.42 -33.63
CA LEU A 382 -0.86 -17.19 -34.41
C LEU A 382 -0.90 -17.47 -35.92
N ASP A 383 -1.59 -16.62 -36.69
CA ASP A 383 -1.49 -16.59 -38.15
C ASP A 383 -0.13 -16.04 -38.63
N GLU A 384 0.03 -15.82 -39.94
CA GLU A 384 1.28 -15.30 -40.50
C GLU A 384 1.48 -13.82 -40.12
N GLU A 385 0.38 -13.06 -40.06
CA GLU A 385 0.27 -11.67 -39.63
C GLU A 385 0.51 -11.45 -38.12
N GLY A 386 0.46 -12.52 -37.32
CA GLY A 386 0.72 -12.49 -35.88
C GLY A 386 -0.48 -12.23 -34.99
N LYS A 387 -1.70 -12.38 -35.52
CA LYS A 387 -2.97 -12.34 -34.80
C LYS A 387 -3.35 -13.72 -34.27
N SER A 388 -4.30 -13.78 -33.33
CA SER A 388 -4.83 -15.05 -32.85
C SER A 388 -5.54 -15.83 -33.96
N GLN A 389 -5.33 -17.15 -34.01
CA GLN A 389 -6.15 -18.06 -34.83
C GLN A 389 -7.51 -18.38 -34.20
N TRP A 390 -7.79 -17.91 -32.98
CA TRP A 390 -8.96 -18.28 -32.17
C TRP A 390 -9.89 -17.12 -31.84
N SER A 391 -9.64 -15.93 -32.38
CA SER A 391 -10.55 -14.77 -32.29
C SER A 391 -10.78 -14.14 -33.67
N GLU A 392 -12.03 -13.81 -33.99
CA GLU A 392 -12.43 -13.25 -35.29
C GLU A 392 -11.87 -11.83 -35.53
N ASP A 393 -11.68 -11.05 -34.47
CA ASP A 393 -11.06 -9.72 -34.51
C ASP A 393 -9.51 -9.78 -34.52
N GLY A 394 -8.94 -10.97 -34.30
CA GLY A 394 -7.51 -11.21 -34.17
C GLY A 394 -6.89 -10.83 -32.82
N SER A 395 -7.70 -10.42 -31.82
CA SER A 395 -7.26 -10.21 -30.45
C SER A 395 -6.97 -11.54 -29.74
N PHE A 396 -6.34 -11.50 -28.56
CA PHE A 396 -5.98 -12.70 -27.82
C PHE A 396 -7.19 -13.31 -27.08
N SER A 397 -7.39 -14.62 -27.24
CA SER A 397 -8.42 -15.38 -26.54
C SER A 397 -8.05 -15.67 -25.08
N GLU A 398 -8.95 -16.29 -24.30
CA GLU A 398 -8.65 -16.73 -22.93
C GLU A 398 -7.44 -17.68 -22.84
N TYR A 399 -7.19 -18.45 -23.90
CA TYR A 399 -6.10 -19.41 -23.98
C TYR A 399 -4.73 -18.75 -24.16
N ALA A 400 -4.67 -17.45 -24.48
CA ALA A 400 -3.42 -16.68 -24.48
C ALA A 400 -2.89 -16.44 -23.05
N GLY A 401 -3.75 -16.52 -22.04
CA GLY A 401 -3.41 -16.37 -20.62
C GLY A 401 -2.25 -17.27 -20.19
N ILE A 402 -1.40 -16.77 -19.30
CA ILE A 402 -0.18 -17.48 -18.87
C ILE A 402 -0.43 -18.48 -17.73
N ASP A 403 -1.49 -18.25 -16.94
CA ASP A 403 -1.63 -18.89 -15.64
C ASP A 403 -1.89 -20.40 -15.73
N ARG A 404 -2.83 -20.83 -16.59
CA ARG A 404 -3.12 -22.25 -16.84
C ARG A 404 -1.88 -22.99 -17.39
N LYS A 405 -1.04 -22.32 -18.20
CA LYS A 405 0.16 -22.90 -18.82
C LYS A 405 1.26 -23.15 -17.81
N LEU A 406 1.52 -22.18 -16.94
CA LEU A 406 2.53 -22.33 -15.88
C LEU A 406 2.11 -23.41 -14.88
N GLN A 407 0.82 -23.52 -14.57
CA GLN A 407 0.28 -24.63 -13.78
C GLN A 407 0.49 -25.98 -14.49
N ALA A 408 0.09 -26.10 -15.77
CA ALA A 408 0.23 -27.32 -16.57
C ALA A 408 1.68 -27.83 -16.72
N LEU A 409 2.68 -26.93 -16.66
CA LEU A 409 4.11 -27.29 -16.63
C LEU A 409 4.59 -27.73 -15.24
N ALA A 410 4.12 -27.06 -14.18
CA ALA A 410 4.44 -27.43 -12.79
C ALA A 410 3.85 -28.80 -12.44
N ASP A 411 2.60 -29.07 -12.82
CA ASP A 411 1.91 -30.34 -12.58
C ASP A 411 2.57 -31.52 -13.31
N ARG A 412 3.27 -31.24 -14.42
CA ARG A 412 4.08 -32.21 -15.17
C ARG A 412 5.53 -32.33 -14.67
N GLY A 413 5.86 -31.71 -13.54
CA GLY A 413 7.16 -31.87 -12.88
C GLY A 413 8.32 -31.11 -13.54
N ALA A 414 8.07 -30.10 -14.37
CA ALA A 414 9.13 -29.30 -15.00
C ALA A 414 10.12 -28.79 -13.93
N ALA A 415 11.42 -28.97 -14.15
CA ALA A 415 12.45 -28.54 -13.18
C ALA A 415 12.74 -27.04 -13.25
N GLY A 416 12.41 -26.40 -14.37
CA GLY A 416 12.52 -24.95 -14.57
C GLY A 416 11.81 -24.52 -15.85
N VAL A 417 11.50 -23.22 -15.97
CA VAL A 417 10.71 -22.67 -17.08
C VAL A 417 11.43 -21.52 -17.77
N ILE A 418 11.46 -21.55 -19.10
CA ILE A 418 11.91 -20.47 -19.97
C ILE A 418 10.70 -20.00 -20.77
N LEU A 419 10.21 -18.80 -20.45
CA LEU A 419 9.13 -18.13 -21.17
C LEU A 419 9.70 -17.32 -22.33
N VAL A 420 9.05 -17.33 -23.50
CA VAL A 420 9.51 -16.63 -24.71
C VAL A 420 8.32 -15.96 -25.41
N ASN A 421 8.46 -14.69 -25.82
CA ASN A 421 7.51 -14.04 -26.72
C ASN A 421 7.61 -14.65 -28.14
N PRO A 422 6.51 -15.00 -28.83
CA PRO A 422 6.53 -15.25 -30.28
C PRO A 422 6.97 -14.00 -31.07
N ARG A 423 7.73 -14.15 -32.16
CA ARG A 423 8.30 -12.99 -32.89
C ARG A 423 7.27 -12.12 -33.60
N ASN A 424 6.24 -12.73 -34.17
CA ASN A 424 5.26 -12.02 -34.98
C ASN A 424 4.07 -11.47 -34.18
N ALA A 425 3.93 -11.77 -32.88
CA ALA A 425 2.75 -11.43 -32.06
C ALA A 425 2.34 -9.95 -32.16
N ALA A 426 1.28 -9.66 -32.92
CA ALA A 426 0.91 -8.31 -33.34
C ALA A 426 0.32 -7.47 -32.19
N ALA A 427 -0.59 -8.07 -31.42
CA ALA A 427 -1.09 -7.54 -30.15
C ALA A 427 -0.13 -7.84 -28.96
N GLY A 428 1.02 -8.46 -29.24
CA GLY A 428 1.99 -8.89 -28.23
C GLY A 428 2.79 -7.73 -27.64
N ARG A 429 3.20 -7.90 -26.38
CA ARG A 429 4.19 -7.03 -25.75
C ARG A 429 5.58 -7.35 -26.29
N ARG A 430 6.36 -6.32 -26.58
CA ARG A 430 7.74 -6.44 -27.08
C ARG A 430 8.76 -6.39 -25.95
N GLY A 431 9.86 -7.11 -26.12
CA GLY A 431 10.94 -7.18 -25.14
C GLY A 431 10.61 -8.01 -23.90
N LEU A 432 11.55 -8.03 -22.97
CA LEU A 432 11.45 -8.79 -21.72
C LEU A 432 10.49 -8.13 -20.73
N GLU A 433 9.60 -8.91 -20.15
CA GLU A 433 8.74 -8.44 -19.04
C GLU A 433 9.58 -8.23 -17.77
N SER A 434 9.28 -7.21 -16.98
CA SER A 434 10.06 -6.91 -15.78
C SER A 434 9.76 -7.86 -14.62
N PHE A 435 10.76 -8.06 -13.74
CA PHE A 435 10.59 -8.83 -12.49
C PHE A 435 9.41 -8.31 -11.65
N ARG A 436 9.21 -6.99 -11.56
CA ARG A 436 8.10 -6.40 -10.80
C ARG A 436 6.73 -6.75 -11.40
N TYR A 437 6.56 -6.53 -12.70
CA TYR A 437 5.31 -6.80 -13.40
C TYR A 437 4.91 -8.28 -13.31
N THR A 438 5.87 -9.19 -13.47
CA THR A 438 5.62 -10.63 -13.50
C THR A 438 5.35 -11.26 -12.13
N ARG A 439 5.45 -10.52 -11.00
CA ARG A 439 4.95 -10.96 -9.66
C ARG A 439 3.44 -11.25 -9.66
N ARG A 440 2.69 -10.65 -10.58
CA ARG A 440 1.23 -10.80 -10.69
C ARG A 440 0.81 -12.13 -11.33
N PHE A 441 1.67 -12.75 -12.13
CA PHE A 441 1.40 -14.05 -12.77
C PHE A 441 1.08 -15.13 -11.72
N ARG A 442 0.28 -16.13 -12.14
CA ARG A 442 -0.09 -17.28 -11.33
C ARG A 442 0.32 -18.59 -12.06
N PRO A 443 0.43 -19.72 -11.34
CA PRO A 443 0.70 -19.81 -9.90
C PRO A 443 2.00 -19.07 -9.51
N MET A 444 2.31 -19.06 -8.20
CA MET A 444 3.70 -18.82 -7.78
C MET A 444 4.44 -20.13 -8.01
N LEU A 445 5.53 -20.11 -8.77
CA LEU A 445 6.35 -21.28 -9.04
C LEU A 445 7.26 -21.58 -7.86
N GLU A 446 7.50 -22.86 -7.60
CA GLU A 446 8.55 -23.33 -6.68
C GLU A 446 9.89 -23.56 -7.41
N ILE A 447 9.83 -23.64 -8.74
CA ILE A 447 10.95 -23.86 -9.67
C ILE A 447 11.49 -22.54 -10.27
N PRO A 448 12.79 -22.44 -10.59
CA PRO A 448 13.35 -21.25 -11.22
C PRO A 448 12.76 -21.02 -12.61
N ALA A 449 12.39 -19.77 -12.90
CA ALA A 449 11.78 -19.38 -14.16
C ALA A 449 12.27 -18.01 -14.66
N VAL A 450 12.49 -17.92 -15.97
CA VAL A 450 12.97 -16.72 -16.66
C VAL A 450 12.13 -16.43 -17.90
N HIS A 451 12.02 -15.16 -18.29
CA HIS A 451 11.66 -14.73 -19.64
C HIS A 451 12.97 -14.59 -20.42
N MET A 452 13.10 -15.27 -21.56
CA MET A 452 14.28 -15.19 -22.42
C MET A 452 13.96 -14.42 -23.71
N ASP A 453 14.92 -13.65 -24.20
CA ASP A 453 14.79 -12.91 -25.45
C ASP A 453 14.65 -13.86 -26.65
N GLN A 454 14.05 -13.36 -27.73
CA GLN A 454 13.74 -14.12 -28.93
C GLN A 454 15.01 -14.59 -29.67
N ASP A 455 16.09 -13.80 -29.66
CA ASP A 455 17.37 -14.17 -30.28
C ASP A 455 18.11 -15.20 -29.43
N ALA A 456 18.15 -15.02 -28.10
CA ALA A 456 18.70 -15.98 -27.15
C ALA A 456 17.95 -17.32 -27.20
N ALA A 457 16.61 -17.29 -27.22
CA ALA A 457 15.76 -18.47 -27.33
C ALA A 457 15.90 -19.18 -28.68
N ASP A 458 16.02 -18.45 -29.79
CA ASP A 458 16.29 -19.03 -31.10
C ASP A 458 17.67 -19.73 -31.15
N ALA A 459 18.71 -19.10 -30.59
CA ALA A 459 20.04 -19.68 -30.48
C ALA A 459 20.06 -20.93 -29.58
N LEU A 460 19.31 -20.93 -28.48
CA LEU A 460 19.10 -22.09 -27.62
C LEU A 460 18.40 -23.22 -28.39
N LEU A 461 17.27 -22.93 -29.04
CA LEU A 461 16.46 -23.92 -29.74
C LEU A 461 17.20 -24.53 -30.95
N LYS A 462 17.97 -23.74 -31.72
CA LYS A 462 18.85 -24.25 -32.78
C LYS A 462 19.90 -25.25 -32.27
N LYS A 463 20.45 -25.01 -31.08
CA LYS A 463 21.38 -25.95 -30.40
C LYS A 463 20.63 -27.18 -29.87
N ALA A 464 19.48 -26.99 -29.24
CA ALA A 464 18.72 -28.01 -28.54
C ALA A 464 17.92 -28.95 -29.46
N ASP A 465 17.26 -28.45 -30.51
CA ASP A 465 16.38 -29.28 -31.34
C ASP A 465 17.15 -30.32 -32.17
N LYS A 466 16.68 -31.58 -32.17
CA LYS A 466 17.30 -32.71 -32.90
C LYS A 466 17.43 -32.48 -34.42
N ARG A 467 16.66 -31.55 -35.01
CA ARG A 467 16.73 -31.16 -36.43
C ARG A 467 17.35 -29.77 -36.66
N GLY A 468 17.79 -29.07 -35.61
CA GLY A 468 18.41 -27.75 -35.70
C GLY A 468 17.41 -26.61 -35.99
N ARG A 469 16.13 -26.82 -35.70
CA ARG A 469 15.07 -25.82 -35.88
C ARG A 469 15.19 -24.71 -34.83
N GLY A 470 15.10 -23.47 -35.29
CA GLY A 470 15.01 -22.29 -34.44
C GLY A 470 13.59 -21.96 -33.97
N LEU A 471 13.47 -20.83 -33.27
CA LEU A 471 12.24 -20.36 -32.64
C LEU A 471 11.08 -20.32 -33.64
N ASP A 472 11.22 -19.55 -34.72
CA ASP A 472 10.16 -19.30 -35.71
C ASP A 472 9.66 -20.60 -36.37
N ARG A 473 10.57 -21.55 -36.61
CA ARG A 473 10.23 -22.84 -37.23
C ARG A 473 9.54 -23.79 -36.26
N LEU A 474 9.84 -23.71 -34.96
CA LEU A 474 9.13 -24.45 -33.93
C LEU A 474 7.77 -23.79 -33.62
N GLN A 475 7.70 -22.46 -33.56
CA GLN A 475 6.45 -21.70 -33.44
C GLN A 475 5.49 -22.04 -34.58
N GLY A 476 5.90 -21.93 -35.86
CA GLY A 476 5.00 -22.24 -36.99
C GLY A 476 4.50 -23.68 -36.99
N LEU A 477 5.27 -24.63 -36.45
CA LEU A 477 4.79 -26.01 -36.23
C LEU A 477 3.80 -26.09 -35.06
N ALA A 478 4.04 -25.35 -33.97
CA ALA A 478 3.14 -25.27 -32.82
C ALA A 478 1.82 -24.60 -33.18
N ASN A 479 1.82 -23.55 -34.01
CA ASN A 479 0.60 -22.89 -34.51
C ASN A 479 -0.34 -23.91 -35.18
N THR A 480 0.21 -24.79 -36.00
CA THR A 480 -0.56 -25.82 -36.74
C THR A 480 -0.95 -27.06 -35.91
N GLY A 481 -0.63 -27.12 -34.61
CA GLY A 481 -0.83 -28.32 -33.77
C GLY A 481 -0.01 -29.56 -34.17
N ARG A 482 0.86 -29.45 -35.19
CA ARG A 482 1.65 -30.57 -35.76
C ARG A 482 2.78 -31.04 -34.86
N ILE A 483 3.10 -30.27 -33.82
CA ILE A 483 3.95 -30.71 -32.72
C ILE A 483 3.19 -30.53 -31.40
N LYS A 484 3.38 -31.51 -30.51
CA LYS A 484 3.13 -31.37 -29.08
C LYS A 484 4.44 -30.90 -28.45
N THR A 485 4.95 -31.61 -27.44
CA THR A 485 6.32 -31.42 -26.95
C THR A 485 7.39 -31.87 -27.94
N VAL A 486 8.51 -31.15 -27.95
CA VAL A 486 9.71 -31.47 -28.73
C VAL A 486 10.90 -31.57 -27.76
N PRO A 487 11.32 -32.79 -27.38
CA PRO A 487 12.47 -32.98 -26.50
C PRO A 487 13.78 -32.69 -27.24
N GLY A 488 14.70 -32.01 -26.55
CA GLY A 488 16.00 -31.63 -27.07
C GLY A 488 16.97 -32.80 -27.30
N ARG A 489 18.15 -32.45 -27.82
CA ARG A 489 19.32 -33.33 -27.95
C ARG A 489 19.95 -33.56 -26.59
N ASP A 490 20.41 -34.78 -26.39
CA ASP A 490 21.24 -35.14 -25.23
C ASP A 490 22.51 -34.27 -25.19
N GLY A 491 22.90 -33.85 -23.99
CA GLY A 491 24.04 -32.95 -23.80
C GLY A 491 23.82 -31.49 -24.20
N VAL A 492 22.58 -31.04 -24.44
CA VAL A 492 22.22 -29.62 -24.36
C VAL A 492 21.50 -29.38 -23.05
N VAL A 493 22.29 -29.06 -22.02
CA VAL A 493 21.80 -28.76 -20.66
C VAL A 493 21.69 -27.24 -20.52
N VAL A 494 20.59 -26.78 -19.93
CA VAL A 494 20.46 -25.41 -19.43
C VAL A 494 20.43 -25.46 -17.91
N THR A 495 21.19 -24.55 -17.29
CA THR A 495 21.11 -24.25 -15.86
C THR A 495 20.43 -22.91 -15.68
N LEU A 496 19.39 -22.87 -14.84
CA LEU A 496 18.81 -21.67 -14.27
C LEU A 496 19.25 -21.60 -12.81
N ASP A 497 19.64 -20.43 -12.32
CA ASP A 497 19.88 -20.17 -10.91
C ASP A 497 19.32 -18.80 -10.55
N ASN A 498 18.31 -18.77 -9.66
CA ASN A 498 17.57 -17.56 -9.31
C ASN A 498 17.62 -17.37 -7.80
N GLU A 499 18.26 -16.31 -7.31
CA GLU A 499 18.27 -15.93 -5.90
C GLU A 499 17.26 -14.80 -5.65
N ILE A 500 16.13 -15.12 -5.00
CA ILE A 500 15.04 -14.19 -4.73
C ILE A 500 14.76 -14.11 -3.23
N ALA A 501 15.16 -12.99 -2.63
CA ALA A 501 14.84 -12.66 -1.25
C ALA A 501 13.36 -12.27 -1.09
N ARG A 502 12.84 -12.49 0.12
CA ARG A 502 11.53 -12.02 0.60
C ARG A 502 11.74 -11.19 1.87
N PRO A 503 12.44 -10.04 1.78
CA PRO A 503 12.75 -9.24 2.96
C PRO A 503 11.45 -8.79 3.66
N GLU A 504 11.46 -8.91 4.98
CA GLU A 504 10.48 -8.26 5.84
C GLU A 504 10.68 -6.74 5.75
N LEU A 505 9.58 -6.01 5.87
CA LEU A 505 9.57 -4.57 6.01
C LEU A 505 9.42 -4.23 7.49
N LYS A 506 10.02 -3.12 7.90
CA LYS A 506 9.79 -2.51 9.21
C LYS A 506 8.60 -1.57 9.12
N ALA A 507 7.78 -1.58 10.15
CA ALA A 507 6.62 -0.71 10.35
C ALA A 507 6.55 -0.28 11.82
N HIS A 508 5.70 0.70 12.11
CA HIS A 508 5.49 1.25 13.44
C HIS A 508 4.11 1.91 13.52
N ASN A 509 3.21 1.35 14.33
CA ASN A 509 1.98 2.08 14.68
C ASN A 509 2.37 3.31 15.54
N VAL A 510 1.66 4.41 15.40
CA VAL A 510 1.85 5.62 16.21
C VAL A 510 0.58 5.92 16.99
N ALA A 511 0.66 6.06 18.32
CA ALA A 511 -0.53 6.27 19.14
C ALA A 511 -0.32 7.16 20.36
N GLY A 512 -1.36 7.96 20.65
CA GLY A 512 -1.50 8.81 21.83
C GLY A 512 -2.73 8.45 22.67
N VAL A 513 -2.67 8.73 23.96
CA VAL A 513 -3.72 8.44 24.94
C VAL A 513 -4.25 9.72 25.55
N LEU A 514 -5.57 9.88 25.57
CA LEU A 514 -6.28 10.80 26.46
C LEU A 514 -6.81 9.99 27.67
N PRO A 515 -6.20 10.12 28.86
CA PRO A 515 -6.66 9.39 30.05
C PRO A 515 -8.09 9.75 30.41
N GLY A 516 -8.86 8.75 30.84
CA GLY A 516 -10.23 8.90 31.34
C GLY A 516 -10.30 9.42 32.78
N THR A 517 -11.52 9.48 33.31
CA THR A 517 -11.85 9.95 34.66
C THR A 517 -12.81 9.00 35.36
N GLY A 518 -12.71 8.93 36.70
CA GLY A 518 -13.66 8.18 37.53
C GLY A 518 -13.63 6.67 37.31
N ALA A 519 -14.77 6.00 37.47
CA ALA A 519 -14.88 4.54 37.36
C ALA A 519 -14.76 4.01 35.92
N LEU A 520 -14.96 4.85 34.91
CA LEU A 520 -14.80 4.48 33.49
C LEU A 520 -13.36 4.61 32.98
N ALA A 521 -12.41 5.11 33.78
CA ALA A 521 -11.06 5.42 33.31
C ALA A 521 -10.28 4.19 32.76
N ASP A 522 -10.58 2.99 33.26
CA ASP A 522 -9.96 1.72 32.82
C ASP A 522 -10.71 1.04 31.66
N GLU A 523 -11.79 1.64 31.15
CA GLU A 523 -12.46 1.26 29.90
C GLU A 523 -12.01 2.18 28.75
N TRP A 524 -11.91 1.63 27.53
CA TRP A 524 -11.18 2.26 26.44
C TRP A 524 -12.00 2.42 25.16
N ILE A 525 -11.84 3.55 24.47
CA ILE A 525 -12.25 3.73 23.07
C ILE A 525 -11.00 3.80 22.22
N VAL A 526 -10.99 3.11 21.08
CA VAL A 526 -9.92 3.24 20.08
C VAL A 526 -10.45 4.02 18.89
N ILE A 527 -9.78 5.11 18.53
CA ILE A 527 -10.05 5.90 17.32
C ILE A 527 -8.83 5.77 16.43
N GLY A 528 -9.01 5.28 15.21
CA GLY A 528 -7.87 5.07 14.33
C GLY A 528 -8.19 5.03 12.85
N GLY A 529 -7.11 4.97 12.10
CA GLY A 529 -7.05 4.76 10.66
C GLY A 529 -5.60 4.48 10.32
N HIS A 530 -5.31 3.83 9.20
CA HIS A 530 -3.93 3.68 8.78
C HIS A 530 -3.34 5.02 8.34
N HIS A 531 -2.00 5.11 8.39
CA HIS A 531 -1.21 6.26 7.95
C HIS A 531 -0.19 5.92 6.85
N ASP A 532 0.00 4.63 6.56
CA ASP A 532 0.89 4.13 5.50
C ASP A 532 0.17 4.11 4.15
N HIS A 533 0.90 4.29 3.06
CA HIS A 533 0.31 4.19 1.72
C HIS A 533 1.30 3.57 0.74
N LEU A 534 0.90 3.44 -0.53
CA LEU A 534 1.60 2.64 -1.54
C LEU A 534 3.00 3.10 -1.97
N GLY A 535 3.51 4.25 -1.52
CA GLY A 535 4.83 4.76 -1.90
C GLY A 535 4.99 4.92 -3.42
N ASN A 536 5.83 4.11 -4.05
CA ASN A 536 5.91 4.03 -5.52
C ASN A 536 5.10 2.87 -6.14
N GLY A 537 4.04 2.42 -5.47
CA GLY A 537 3.19 1.28 -5.82
C GLY A 537 3.72 -0.08 -5.35
N TYR A 538 4.25 -0.18 -4.12
CA TYR A 538 4.97 -1.38 -3.65
C TYR A 538 4.07 -2.61 -3.51
N VAL A 539 2.82 -2.39 -3.08
CA VAL A 539 1.67 -3.30 -3.04
C VAL A 539 0.48 -2.57 -3.67
N GLY A 540 -0.71 -3.18 -3.73
CA GLY A 540 -2.02 -2.54 -4.00
C GLY A 540 -2.28 -1.89 -5.37
N SER A 541 -1.26 -1.36 -6.03
CA SER A 541 -1.38 -0.34 -7.06
C SER A 541 -2.22 -0.74 -8.26
N ARG A 542 -3.16 0.15 -8.60
CA ARG A 542 -3.97 0.11 -9.82
C ARG A 542 -3.26 0.81 -11.01
N SER A 543 -2.06 1.36 -10.79
CA SER A 543 -1.20 1.92 -11.85
C SER A 543 -0.09 0.96 -12.28
N ASN A 544 0.39 1.11 -13.51
CA ASN A 544 1.63 0.47 -13.99
C ASN A 544 2.86 1.40 -13.91
N SER A 545 2.70 2.64 -13.44
CA SER A 545 3.79 3.61 -13.29
C SER A 545 4.58 3.40 -11.98
N ASN A 546 5.79 3.99 -11.93
CA ASN A 546 6.64 4.02 -10.73
C ASN A 546 6.58 5.40 -10.05
N GLU A 547 5.45 6.09 -10.16
CA GLU A 547 5.24 7.43 -9.60
C GLU A 547 4.87 7.34 -8.12
N ILE A 548 4.98 8.46 -7.41
CA ILE A 548 4.53 8.55 -6.01
C ILE A 548 3.01 8.44 -6.00
N HIS A 549 2.50 7.54 -5.18
CA HIS A 549 1.09 7.46 -4.81
C HIS A 549 0.94 8.37 -3.60
N TYR A 550 0.18 9.46 -3.75
CA TYR A 550 0.14 10.51 -2.73
C TYR A 550 -0.81 10.15 -1.59
N GLY A 551 -1.89 9.42 -1.89
CA GLY A 551 -2.81 8.88 -0.91
C GLY A 551 -3.49 9.97 -0.10
N ALA A 552 -4.30 10.77 -0.77
CA ALA A 552 -4.98 11.91 -0.20
C ALA A 552 -6.34 11.54 0.39
N ASP A 553 -7.14 10.79 -0.35
CA ASP A 553 -8.33 10.15 0.23
C ASP A 553 -7.89 8.88 0.99
N ASP A 554 -7.25 7.98 0.28
CA ASP A 554 -6.65 6.75 0.79
C ASP A 554 -5.18 7.02 1.14
N ASN A 555 -4.82 7.50 2.33
CA ASN A 555 -5.54 7.46 3.59
C ASN A 555 -5.38 8.74 4.42
N ALA A 556 -4.80 9.80 3.84
CA ALA A 556 -4.55 11.04 4.56
C ALA A 556 -5.86 11.68 5.05
N SER A 557 -7.01 11.37 4.44
CA SER A 557 -8.34 11.74 4.92
C SER A 557 -8.64 11.19 6.32
N GLY A 558 -8.45 9.88 6.53
CA GLY A 558 -8.67 9.18 7.79
C GLY A 558 -7.64 9.57 8.83
N THR A 559 -6.35 9.60 8.47
CA THR A 559 -5.29 10.08 9.37
C THR A 559 -5.55 11.53 9.82
N GLY A 560 -5.95 12.42 8.89
CA GLY A 560 -6.29 13.80 9.22
C GLY A 560 -7.49 13.91 10.16
N ALA A 561 -8.50 13.06 9.99
CA ALA A 561 -9.66 13.00 10.89
C ALA A 561 -9.28 12.52 12.30
N VAL A 562 -8.39 11.54 12.44
CA VAL A 562 -7.84 11.11 13.75
C VAL A 562 -7.14 12.28 14.46
N LEU A 563 -6.39 13.13 13.74
CA LEU A 563 -5.72 14.30 14.32
C LEU A 563 -6.69 15.40 14.75
N VAL A 564 -7.74 15.67 13.97
CA VAL A 564 -8.78 16.66 14.34
C VAL A 564 -9.62 16.17 15.51
N LEU A 565 -9.98 14.89 15.55
CA LEU A 565 -10.66 14.30 16.71
C LEU A 565 -9.78 14.30 17.97
N ALA A 566 -8.47 14.11 17.84
CA ALA A 566 -7.54 14.22 18.97
C ALA A 566 -7.55 15.63 19.58
N ASP A 567 -7.57 16.68 18.75
CA ASP A 567 -7.71 18.06 19.23
C ASP A 567 -9.09 18.29 19.89
N ARG A 568 -10.19 18.02 19.18
CA ARG A 568 -11.57 18.17 19.69
C ARG A 568 -11.77 17.46 21.03
N LEU A 569 -11.42 16.18 21.11
CA LEU A 569 -11.67 15.36 22.30
C LEU A 569 -10.68 15.65 23.44
N SER A 570 -9.50 16.22 23.18
CA SER A 570 -8.63 16.73 24.25
C SER A 570 -9.28 17.87 25.05
N GLN A 571 -10.24 18.57 24.43
CA GLN A 571 -10.98 19.70 25.00
C GLN A 571 -12.37 19.27 25.54
N PHE A 572 -12.73 17.99 25.44
CA PHE A 572 -14.01 17.45 25.92
C PHE A 572 -14.03 17.32 27.46
N GLU A 573 -14.74 18.24 28.10
CA GLU A 573 -14.98 18.23 29.55
C GLU A 573 -16.33 17.58 29.89
N THR A 574 -16.36 16.80 30.97
CA THR A 574 -17.58 16.24 31.57
C THR A 574 -17.50 16.31 33.09
N ASP A 575 -18.64 16.56 33.75
CA ASP A 575 -18.75 16.56 35.22
C ASP A 575 -18.64 15.16 35.85
N GLY A 576 -18.62 14.10 35.02
CA GLY A 576 -18.69 12.70 35.45
C GLY A 576 -17.49 11.84 35.06
N ASP A 577 -17.72 10.53 35.11
CA ASP A 577 -16.76 9.51 34.70
C ASP A 577 -16.66 9.47 33.17
N ARG A 578 -15.45 9.26 32.65
CA ARG A 578 -15.15 9.23 31.21
C ARG A 578 -14.17 8.11 30.87
N ARG A 579 -14.40 7.39 29.77
CA ARG A 579 -13.45 6.41 29.23
C ARG A 579 -12.13 7.02 28.80
N SER A 580 -11.07 6.24 28.89
CA SER A 580 -9.80 6.57 28.24
C SER A 580 -9.92 6.41 26.72
N ILE A 581 -9.22 7.23 25.94
CA ILE A 581 -9.26 7.19 24.47
C ILE A 581 -7.85 6.99 23.92
N ILE A 582 -7.67 6.01 23.05
CA ILE A 582 -6.46 5.78 22.26
C ILE A 582 -6.70 6.32 20.85
N PHE A 583 -5.87 7.25 20.41
CA PHE A 583 -5.79 7.74 19.04
C PHE A 583 -4.62 7.03 18.36
N ILE A 584 -4.84 6.35 17.24
CA ILE A 584 -3.83 5.49 16.60
C ILE A 584 -3.78 5.62 15.08
N GLY A 585 -2.58 5.87 14.56
CA GLY A 585 -2.22 5.67 13.17
C GLY A 585 -1.64 4.26 12.98
N PHE A 586 -2.35 3.38 12.30
CA PHE A 586 -1.83 2.04 11.96
C PHE A 586 -0.83 2.11 10.81
N ASP A 587 0.14 1.19 10.77
CA ASP A 587 1.12 1.04 9.67
C ASP A 587 0.92 -0.31 8.97
N ALA A 588 1.35 -0.43 7.72
CA ALA A 588 1.21 -1.63 6.90
C ALA A 588 -0.22 -2.22 6.78
N GLU A 589 -1.25 -1.38 6.72
CA GLU A 589 -2.63 -1.79 6.38
C GLU A 589 -2.66 -2.33 4.94
N GLU A 590 -2.04 -1.57 4.02
CA GLU A 590 -1.99 -1.77 2.56
C GLU A 590 -1.46 -3.14 2.13
N ALA A 591 -0.67 -3.74 3.00
CA ALA A 591 -0.07 -5.05 2.82
C ALA A 591 -0.91 -6.21 3.38
N GLY A 592 -1.94 -5.92 4.18
CA GLY A 592 -2.90 -6.88 4.73
C GLY A 592 -3.25 -6.68 6.21
N LEU A 593 -3.59 -5.47 6.65
CA LEU A 593 -4.00 -5.13 8.03
C LEU A 593 -2.95 -5.47 9.10
N HIS A 594 -1.66 -5.30 8.80
CA HIS A 594 -0.60 -5.76 9.69
C HIS A 594 -0.50 -4.91 10.98
N GLY A 595 -0.71 -3.60 10.91
CA GLY A 595 -0.63 -2.67 12.04
C GLY A 595 -1.68 -2.93 13.11
N SER A 596 -2.96 -2.92 12.75
CA SER A 596 -4.05 -3.21 13.70
C SER A 596 -4.00 -4.64 14.26
N LYS A 597 -3.56 -5.62 13.45
CA LYS A 597 -3.29 -6.96 13.94
C LYS A 597 -2.18 -6.96 15.00
N TRP A 598 -1.06 -6.31 14.72
CA TRP A 598 0.06 -6.23 15.66
C TRP A 598 -0.35 -5.52 16.96
N PHE A 599 -1.15 -4.46 16.85
CA PHE A 599 -1.69 -3.72 17.99
C PHE A 599 -2.54 -4.63 18.90
N LEU A 600 -3.47 -5.42 18.36
CA LEU A 600 -4.32 -6.31 19.16
C LEU A 600 -3.61 -7.56 19.69
N ASP A 601 -2.53 -8.00 19.04
CA ASP A 601 -1.68 -9.08 19.53
C ASP A 601 -0.70 -8.59 20.62
N ASN A 602 -0.43 -7.27 20.70
CA ASN A 602 0.51 -6.63 21.64
C ASN A 602 -0.12 -5.37 22.29
N CYS A 603 -1.37 -5.47 22.73
CA CYS A 603 -2.15 -4.30 23.15
C CYS A 603 -1.57 -3.68 24.44
N PRO A 604 -1.45 -2.34 24.55
CA PRO A 604 -0.96 -1.68 25.77
C PRO A 604 -1.97 -1.69 26.93
N VAL A 605 -3.17 -2.20 26.70
CA VAL A 605 -4.29 -2.30 27.66
C VAL A 605 -4.92 -3.70 27.57
N ASP A 606 -5.82 -4.02 28.49
CA ASP A 606 -6.61 -5.25 28.36
C ASP A 606 -7.52 -5.14 27.12
N VAL A 607 -7.45 -6.12 26.20
CA VAL A 607 -8.24 -6.09 24.96
C VAL A 607 -9.73 -6.16 25.29
N ASP A 608 -10.09 -6.89 26.35
CA ASP A 608 -11.48 -7.04 26.79
C ASP A 608 -12.03 -5.75 27.44
N SER A 609 -11.19 -4.76 27.78
CA SER A 609 -11.63 -3.45 28.30
C SER A 609 -11.89 -2.40 27.23
N ILE A 610 -11.64 -2.72 25.94
CA ILE A 610 -12.03 -1.89 24.81
C ILE A 610 -13.56 -1.94 24.64
N ASN A 611 -14.21 -0.79 24.75
CA ASN A 611 -15.65 -0.58 24.60
C ASN A 611 -16.07 -0.62 23.12
N CYS A 612 -15.32 0.07 22.27
CA CYS A 612 -15.50 0.07 20.82
C CYS A 612 -14.25 0.57 20.09
N MET A 613 -14.22 0.35 18.78
CA MET A 613 -13.25 0.94 17.87
C MET A 613 -13.93 1.71 16.74
N ILE A 614 -13.52 2.96 16.54
CA ILE A 614 -13.95 3.85 15.47
C ILE A 614 -12.83 3.92 14.43
N ASN A 615 -13.13 3.46 13.21
CA ASN A 615 -12.21 3.44 12.08
C ASN A 615 -12.58 4.54 11.09
N LEU A 616 -11.58 5.31 10.68
CA LEU A 616 -11.68 6.44 9.78
C LEU A 616 -10.75 6.19 8.59
N ASP A 617 -11.33 5.98 7.41
CA ASP A 617 -10.58 5.66 6.19
C ASP A 617 -11.32 6.16 4.95
N MET A 618 -10.61 6.57 3.91
CA MET A 618 -11.17 7.03 2.63
C MET A 618 -12.47 7.85 2.77
N MET A 619 -12.38 8.91 3.57
CA MET A 619 -13.53 9.74 4.00
C MET A 619 -13.51 11.16 3.40
N GLY A 620 -12.56 11.45 2.54
CA GLY A 620 -12.40 12.72 1.84
C GLY A 620 -13.17 12.82 0.53
N ARG A 621 -13.84 11.77 0.03
CA ARG A 621 -14.53 11.76 -1.27
C ARG A 621 -16.07 11.75 -1.15
N LEU A 622 -16.62 12.35 -0.10
CA LEU A 622 -18.07 12.50 0.13
C LEU A 622 -18.79 13.05 -1.12
N ARG A 623 -19.77 12.29 -1.63
CA ARG A 623 -20.67 12.62 -2.74
C ARG A 623 -22.11 12.45 -2.29
N ASP A 624 -23.03 13.26 -2.82
CA ASP A 624 -24.48 13.16 -2.55
C ASP A 624 -24.80 13.08 -1.05
N ASN A 625 -24.04 13.83 -0.24
CA ASN A 625 -24.03 13.80 1.23
C ASN A 625 -23.89 12.41 1.88
N THR A 626 -23.42 11.40 1.13
CA THR A 626 -23.42 9.99 1.54
C THR A 626 -22.12 9.57 2.23
N VAL A 627 -22.24 9.01 3.42
CA VAL A 627 -21.17 8.24 4.09
C VAL A 627 -21.68 6.83 4.39
N SER A 628 -20.84 5.82 4.16
CA SER A 628 -21.10 4.46 4.61
C SER A 628 -20.56 4.29 6.02
N ILE A 629 -21.34 3.67 6.91
CA ILE A 629 -20.88 3.24 8.24
C ILE A 629 -21.04 1.73 8.30
N SER A 630 -19.94 0.99 8.32
CA SER A 630 -19.96 -0.46 8.55
C SER A 630 -19.79 -0.79 10.03
N GLY A 631 -20.28 -1.96 10.46
CA GLY A 631 -20.26 -2.39 11.86
C GLY A 631 -21.45 -1.92 12.71
N THR A 632 -22.46 -1.29 12.12
CA THR A 632 -23.61 -0.71 12.86
C THR A 632 -24.46 -1.74 13.59
N GLY A 633 -24.33 -3.02 13.26
CA GLY A 633 -25.02 -4.13 13.94
C GLY A 633 -24.14 -4.86 14.95
N THR A 634 -22.96 -4.34 15.32
CA THR A 634 -21.98 -5.04 16.18
C THR A 634 -22.09 -4.74 17.67
N ALA A 635 -22.97 -3.81 18.08
CA ALA A 635 -23.43 -3.66 19.45
C ALA A 635 -24.95 -3.53 19.52
N VAL A 636 -25.55 -4.01 20.60
CA VAL A 636 -27.01 -3.95 20.86
C VAL A 636 -27.50 -2.49 20.91
N GLU A 637 -26.70 -1.61 21.49
CA GLU A 637 -27.07 -0.22 21.78
C GLU A 637 -27.03 0.68 20.53
N PHE A 638 -26.40 0.23 19.43
CA PHE A 638 -26.28 1.03 18.20
C PHE A 638 -27.63 1.28 17.52
N ASP A 639 -28.59 0.37 17.65
CA ASP A 639 -29.96 0.54 17.12
C ASP A 639 -30.69 1.74 17.74
N GLU A 640 -30.41 2.09 19.00
CA GLU A 640 -30.98 3.25 19.69
C GLU A 640 -30.10 4.50 19.54
N ILE A 641 -28.78 4.34 19.61
CA ILE A 641 -27.83 5.46 19.63
C ILE A 641 -27.68 6.10 18.24
N LEU A 642 -27.44 5.30 17.19
CA LEU A 642 -27.09 5.85 15.86
C LEU A 642 -28.13 6.84 15.30
N PRO A 643 -29.45 6.55 15.30
CA PRO A 643 -30.44 7.48 14.72
C PRO A 643 -30.40 8.88 15.33
N ARG A 644 -30.10 9.00 16.63
CA ARG A 644 -30.04 10.27 17.37
C ARG A 644 -28.98 11.23 16.84
N PHE A 645 -27.88 10.70 16.28
CA PHE A 645 -26.76 11.47 15.75
C PHE A 645 -26.75 11.54 14.22
N VAL A 646 -27.29 10.52 13.55
CA VAL A 646 -27.44 10.50 12.09
C VAL A 646 -28.44 11.58 11.62
N GLU A 647 -29.62 11.68 12.22
CA GLU A 647 -30.66 12.63 11.77
C GLU A 647 -30.18 14.11 11.77
N PRO A 648 -29.50 14.63 12.81
CA PRO A 648 -29.01 16.01 12.83
C PRO A 648 -27.81 16.29 11.92
N SER A 649 -27.00 15.27 11.58
CA SER A 649 -25.78 15.45 10.77
C SER A 649 -26.03 15.93 9.32
N GLY A 650 -27.27 15.74 8.84
CA GLY A 650 -27.65 15.95 7.44
C GLY A 650 -26.93 15.04 6.44
N LEU A 651 -26.22 14.01 6.91
CA LEU A 651 -25.54 13.01 6.07
C LEU A 651 -26.52 11.88 5.74
N VAL A 652 -26.42 11.36 4.51
CA VAL A 652 -27.10 10.14 4.09
C VAL A 652 -26.25 8.96 4.54
N VAL A 653 -26.48 8.49 5.76
CA VAL A 653 -25.73 7.38 6.35
C VAL A 653 -26.21 6.04 5.82
N ARG A 654 -25.29 5.28 5.23
CA ARG A 654 -25.53 3.90 4.77
C ARG A 654 -24.94 2.92 5.77
N ALA A 655 -25.81 2.49 6.67
CA ALA A 655 -25.52 1.53 7.72
C ALA A 655 -25.37 0.12 7.14
N SER A 656 -24.17 -0.46 7.25
CA SER A 656 -23.91 -1.88 7.00
C SER A 656 -23.71 -2.59 8.34
N PRO A 657 -24.54 -3.58 8.70
CA PRO A 657 -24.49 -4.18 10.02
C PRO A 657 -23.25 -5.06 10.25
N GLY A 658 -22.54 -5.48 9.20
CA GLY A 658 -21.39 -6.37 9.30
C GLY A 658 -20.10 -5.67 9.74
N GLY A 659 -19.33 -6.29 10.65
CA GLY A 659 -18.04 -5.76 11.15
C GLY A 659 -16.78 -6.25 10.42
N LEU A 660 -16.92 -6.95 9.29
CA LEU A 660 -15.80 -7.36 8.44
C LEU A 660 -15.75 -6.51 7.16
N GLY A 661 -14.58 -5.99 6.83
CA GLY A 661 -14.31 -5.17 5.67
C GLY A 661 -12.84 -5.19 5.24
N PRO A 662 -12.42 -4.30 4.33
CA PRO A 662 -11.05 -4.19 3.85
C PRO A 662 -10.27 -3.07 4.56
N SER A 663 -10.42 -2.91 5.88
CA SER A 663 -9.67 -1.92 6.69
C SER A 663 -9.61 -2.35 8.17
N ASP A 664 -8.85 -1.63 8.99
CA ASP A 664 -8.30 -2.05 10.30
C ASP A 664 -9.32 -2.53 11.34
N HIS A 665 -10.53 -1.96 11.35
CA HIS A 665 -11.66 -2.40 12.20
C HIS A 665 -11.91 -3.92 12.17
N SER A 666 -11.60 -4.57 11.04
CA SER A 666 -11.85 -6.00 10.85
C SER A 666 -11.06 -6.89 11.82
N ASN A 667 -9.90 -6.43 12.31
CA ASN A 667 -9.15 -7.16 13.33
C ASN A 667 -9.78 -6.99 14.73
N PHE A 668 -10.41 -5.84 15.01
CA PHE A 668 -11.14 -5.58 16.26
C PHE A 668 -12.43 -6.39 16.33
N TYR A 669 -13.22 -6.43 15.25
CA TYR A 669 -14.41 -7.27 15.18
C TYR A 669 -14.11 -8.77 15.35
N GLN A 670 -12.96 -9.24 14.87
CA GLN A 670 -12.47 -10.62 15.10
C GLN A 670 -12.03 -10.91 16.54
N ARG A 671 -12.06 -9.92 17.43
CA ARG A 671 -11.81 -10.04 18.88
C ARG A 671 -13.08 -9.73 19.70
N ASP A 672 -14.26 -9.81 19.07
CA ASP A 672 -15.57 -9.55 19.71
C ASP A 672 -15.70 -8.12 20.28
N ILE A 673 -15.06 -7.14 19.63
CA ILE A 673 -15.14 -5.71 19.96
C ILE A 673 -16.13 -5.02 19.00
N PRO A 674 -17.07 -4.19 19.49
CA PRO A 674 -17.92 -3.36 18.64
C PRO A 674 -17.12 -2.40 17.77
N VAL A 675 -17.48 -2.27 16.50
CA VAL A 675 -16.78 -1.41 15.54
C VAL A 675 -17.72 -0.50 14.78
N MET A 676 -17.23 0.69 14.43
CA MET A 676 -17.80 1.52 13.37
C MET A 676 -16.72 1.90 12.38
N PHE A 677 -16.99 1.74 11.09
CA PHE A 677 -16.08 2.13 10.01
C PHE A 677 -16.74 3.13 9.08
N PHE A 678 -16.25 4.37 9.09
CA PHE A 678 -16.68 5.47 8.24
C PHE A 678 -15.92 5.46 6.91
N PHE A 679 -16.63 5.46 5.79
CA PHE A 679 -16.09 5.30 4.45
C PHE A 679 -16.92 6.06 3.40
N THR A 680 -16.30 6.74 2.44
CA THR A 680 -17.03 7.48 1.37
C THR A 680 -17.10 6.77 0.01
N GLY A 681 -16.53 5.56 -0.11
CA GLY A 681 -16.64 4.72 -1.30
C GLY A 681 -15.43 4.79 -2.23
N ASP A 682 -15.29 3.76 -3.08
CA ASP A 682 -14.22 3.67 -4.07
C ASP A 682 -14.28 4.79 -5.14
N HIS A 683 -13.14 5.08 -5.76
CA HIS A 683 -13.05 5.96 -6.92
C HIS A 683 -11.96 5.54 -7.92
N ASP A 684 -11.93 6.19 -9.09
CA ASP A 684 -10.98 5.85 -10.16
C ASP A 684 -9.51 6.14 -9.80
N ASP A 685 -9.27 7.02 -8.84
CA ASP A 685 -7.93 7.43 -8.42
C ASP A 685 -7.38 6.58 -7.26
N TYR A 686 -8.24 5.83 -6.55
CA TYR A 686 -7.87 4.90 -5.46
C TYR A 686 -6.76 3.93 -5.91
N HIS A 687 -5.74 3.74 -5.07
CA HIS A 687 -4.49 3.00 -5.38
C HIS A 687 -3.75 3.51 -6.65
N THR A 688 -3.84 4.79 -7.00
CA THR A 688 -3.09 5.37 -8.13
C THR A 688 -2.32 6.66 -7.75
N PRO A 689 -1.30 7.06 -8.54
CA PRO A 689 -0.63 8.36 -8.41
C PRO A 689 -1.52 9.60 -8.56
N ARG A 690 -2.80 9.44 -8.92
CA ARG A 690 -3.75 10.53 -9.14
C ARG A 690 -4.55 10.91 -7.89
N ASP A 691 -4.46 10.13 -6.82
CA ASP A 691 -5.16 10.45 -5.58
C ASP A 691 -4.49 11.64 -4.87
N HIS A 692 -4.92 12.85 -5.26
CA HIS A 692 -4.33 14.13 -4.88
C HIS A 692 -5.25 14.92 -3.95
N ALA A 693 -4.65 15.68 -3.03
CA ALA A 693 -5.39 16.43 -2.02
C ALA A 693 -6.40 17.45 -2.59
N TRP A 694 -6.16 18.05 -3.77
CA TRP A 694 -7.16 18.94 -4.39
C TRP A 694 -8.41 18.21 -4.95
N LEU A 695 -8.54 16.89 -4.75
CA LEU A 695 -9.70 16.08 -5.10
C LEU A 695 -10.59 15.71 -3.90
N VAL A 696 -10.23 16.12 -2.68
CA VAL A 696 -11.04 15.83 -1.48
C VAL A 696 -12.09 16.93 -1.21
N ASN A 697 -13.02 16.64 -0.31
CA ASN A 697 -14.16 17.46 0.10
C ASN A 697 -14.03 17.87 1.58
N PRO A 698 -13.45 19.06 1.90
CA PRO A 698 -13.22 19.48 3.28
C PRO A 698 -14.50 19.66 4.11
N GLU A 699 -15.52 20.26 3.51
CA GLU A 699 -16.83 20.47 4.15
C GLU A 699 -17.51 19.13 4.46
N GLY A 700 -17.47 18.21 3.51
CA GLY A 700 -17.99 16.85 3.69
C GLY A 700 -17.25 16.05 4.76
N ALA A 701 -15.92 16.12 4.76
CA ALA A 701 -15.09 15.43 5.75
C ALA A 701 -15.29 15.98 7.16
N ALA A 702 -15.41 17.30 7.34
CA ALA A 702 -15.71 17.91 8.65
C ALA A 702 -17.04 17.39 9.23
N ARG A 703 -18.09 17.26 8.41
CA ARG A 703 -19.38 16.73 8.85
C ARG A 703 -19.32 15.25 9.25
N ILE A 704 -18.46 14.46 8.60
CA ILE A 704 -18.18 13.07 9.02
C ILE A 704 -17.40 13.05 10.34
N ILE A 705 -16.41 13.94 10.50
CA ILE A 705 -15.64 14.11 11.75
C ILE A 705 -16.57 14.48 12.90
N ASP A 706 -17.52 15.39 12.69
CA ASP A 706 -18.48 15.78 13.72
C ASP A 706 -19.38 14.61 14.12
N LEU A 707 -19.96 13.89 13.16
CA LEU A 707 -20.75 12.68 13.45
C LEU A 707 -19.94 11.63 14.23
N ALA A 708 -18.68 11.39 13.85
CA ALA A 708 -17.80 10.45 14.55
C ALA A 708 -17.43 10.97 15.97
N GLY A 709 -17.19 12.27 16.12
CA GLY A 709 -16.89 12.93 17.39
C GLY A 709 -18.05 12.88 18.37
N ASP A 710 -19.26 13.24 17.92
CA ASP A 710 -20.49 13.20 18.71
C ASP A 710 -20.78 11.78 19.23
N LEU A 711 -20.61 10.77 18.36
CA LEU A 711 -20.76 9.36 18.74
C LEU A 711 -19.70 8.93 19.77
N VAL A 712 -18.44 9.36 19.62
CA VAL A 712 -17.40 9.10 20.62
C VAL A 712 -17.71 9.76 21.96
N GLU A 713 -18.21 11.00 21.97
CA GLU A 713 -18.57 11.72 23.19
C GLU A 713 -19.69 10.99 23.96
N GLU A 714 -20.71 10.48 23.26
CA GLU A 714 -21.73 9.58 23.85
C GLU A 714 -21.10 8.28 24.37
N PHE A 715 -20.28 7.58 23.56
CA PHE A 715 -19.61 6.34 23.96
C PHE A 715 -18.59 6.52 25.08
N ALA A 716 -18.11 7.74 25.33
CA ALA A 716 -17.13 8.01 26.38
C ALA A 716 -17.76 8.04 27.79
N VAL A 717 -19.07 8.24 27.89
CA VAL A 717 -19.79 8.44 29.18
C VAL A 717 -20.97 7.48 29.40
N THR A 718 -21.46 6.79 28.37
CA THR A 718 -22.55 5.80 28.46
C THR A 718 -22.11 4.49 29.15
N PRO A 719 -23.05 3.58 29.51
CA PRO A 719 -22.70 2.20 29.89
C PRO A 719 -21.88 1.48 28.80
N LYS A 720 -21.12 0.46 29.19
CA LYS A 720 -20.32 -0.32 28.24
C LYS A 720 -21.21 -1.01 27.20
N LEU A 721 -20.82 -0.92 25.93
CA LEU A 721 -21.52 -1.49 24.79
C LEU A 721 -21.50 -3.03 24.85
N THR A 722 -22.63 -3.63 24.46
CA THR A 722 -22.81 -5.09 24.44
C THR A 722 -22.54 -5.59 23.03
N PHE A 723 -21.37 -6.22 22.82
CA PHE A 723 -21.06 -6.84 21.53
C PHE A 723 -22.09 -7.89 21.11
N GLN A 724 -22.43 -7.89 19.82
CA GLN A 724 -23.19 -8.95 19.19
C GLN A 724 -22.59 -9.33 17.83
N GLU A 725 -22.54 -10.63 17.52
CA GLU A 725 -22.15 -11.10 16.18
C GLU A 725 -23.24 -10.70 15.18
N SER A 726 -22.85 -9.96 14.14
CA SER A 726 -23.78 -9.47 13.13
C SER A 726 -24.31 -10.60 12.26
N THR A 727 -25.58 -10.96 12.42
CA THR A 727 -26.25 -12.00 11.63
C THR A 727 -26.43 -11.63 10.15
N GLY A 728 -26.27 -10.36 9.79
CA GLY A 728 -26.23 -9.89 8.39
C GLY A 728 -24.85 -10.05 7.72
N GLY A 729 -23.79 -10.31 8.50
CA GLY A 729 -22.42 -10.48 8.00
C GLY A 729 -22.13 -11.91 7.55
N GLY A 730 -22.71 -12.35 6.42
CA GLY A 730 -22.39 -13.64 5.80
C GLY A 730 -20.88 -13.82 5.65
N ARG A 731 -20.30 -14.72 6.46
CA ARG A 731 -18.85 -14.92 6.65
C ARG A 731 -18.09 -14.84 5.33
N ALA A 732 -17.45 -13.70 5.07
CA ALA A 732 -16.76 -13.38 3.82
C ALA A 732 -15.55 -14.30 3.62
N ARG A 733 -15.82 -15.50 3.11
CA ARG A 733 -14.83 -16.54 2.87
C ARG A 733 -13.95 -16.05 1.73
N ARG A 734 -12.70 -15.69 2.02
CA ARG A 734 -11.66 -15.40 1.00
C ARG A 734 -11.42 -16.67 0.16
N THR A 735 -12.26 -16.86 -0.86
CA THR A 735 -12.14 -17.86 -1.91
C THR A 735 -12.30 -17.14 -3.24
N GLY A 736 -11.25 -17.17 -4.08
CA GLY A 736 -11.19 -16.33 -5.27
C GLY A 736 -12.34 -16.59 -6.25
N ALA A 737 -13.12 -15.54 -6.53
CA ALA A 737 -14.15 -15.57 -7.56
C ALA A 737 -13.51 -15.94 -8.91
N ARG A 738 -14.14 -16.85 -9.65
CA ARG A 738 -13.61 -17.37 -10.94
C ARG A 738 -13.85 -16.40 -12.08
N VAL A 739 -14.88 -15.56 -11.97
CA VAL A 739 -15.30 -14.56 -12.95
C VAL A 739 -15.46 -13.20 -12.30
N ARG A 740 -15.46 -12.14 -13.13
CA ARG A 740 -15.81 -10.79 -12.71
C ARG A 740 -16.83 -10.20 -13.65
N LEU A 741 -17.87 -9.56 -13.12
CA LEU A 741 -18.84 -8.82 -13.93
C LEU A 741 -18.19 -7.52 -14.48
N GLY A 742 -17.47 -6.79 -13.61
CA GLY A 742 -16.73 -5.58 -14.01
C GLY A 742 -17.48 -4.26 -13.93
N ILE A 743 -18.64 -4.28 -13.27
CA ILE A 743 -19.27 -3.08 -12.74
C ILE A 743 -18.60 -2.64 -11.44
N MET A 744 -18.68 -1.34 -11.15
CA MET A 744 -18.62 -0.81 -9.79
C MET A 744 -20.08 -0.69 -9.32
N PRO A 745 -20.56 -1.61 -8.46
CA PRO A 745 -21.88 -1.48 -7.89
C PRO A 745 -21.92 -0.25 -6.99
N SER A 746 -23.02 0.47 -7.02
CA SER A 746 -23.26 1.54 -6.09
C SER A 746 -23.53 0.93 -4.71
N TYR A 747 -22.55 1.07 -3.81
CA TYR A 747 -22.79 0.98 -2.37
C TYR A 747 -23.49 2.23 -1.83
N THR A 748 -23.75 3.20 -2.72
CA THR A 748 -24.58 4.36 -2.42
C THR A 748 -26.04 4.04 -2.82
N ALA A 749 -26.65 4.65 -3.84
CA ALA A 749 -27.96 4.30 -4.41
C ALA A 749 -29.07 3.79 -3.44
N ASP A 750 -30.02 4.67 -3.04
CA ASP A 750 -31.24 4.22 -2.35
C ASP A 750 -32.23 3.66 -3.38
N ILE A 751 -32.30 2.33 -3.49
CA ILE A 751 -33.18 1.61 -4.41
C ILE A 751 -33.89 0.46 -3.67
N PRO A 752 -35.24 0.33 -3.76
CA PRO A 752 -36.00 -0.66 -3.00
C PRO A 752 -35.66 -2.14 -3.30
N THR A 753 -35.07 -2.41 -4.46
CA THR A 753 -34.52 -3.70 -4.86
C THR A 753 -33.55 -3.48 -6.02
N GLY A 754 -32.52 -4.30 -6.10
CA GLY A 754 -31.55 -4.30 -7.19
C GLY A 754 -30.21 -3.68 -6.81
N VAL A 755 -29.32 -3.56 -7.81
CA VAL A 755 -28.00 -2.95 -7.65
C VAL A 755 -27.78 -1.92 -8.75
N LEU A 756 -27.69 -0.64 -8.38
CA LEU A 756 -27.30 0.43 -9.29
C LEU A 756 -25.84 0.26 -9.69
N ILE A 757 -25.52 0.59 -10.93
CA ILE A 757 -24.17 0.59 -11.48
C ILE A 757 -23.65 2.03 -11.49
N ASP A 758 -22.68 2.34 -10.64
CA ASP A 758 -22.03 3.66 -10.59
C ASP A 758 -20.90 3.80 -11.62
N GLY A 759 -20.34 2.68 -12.07
CA GLY A 759 -19.32 2.66 -13.10
C GLY A 759 -19.22 1.31 -13.79
N VAL A 760 -18.72 1.30 -15.02
CA VAL A 760 -18.42 0.08 -15.78
C VAL A 760 -16.98 0.17 -16.23
N SER A 761 -16.17 -0.84 -15.89
CA SER A 761 -14.77 -0.89 -16.29
C SER A 761 -14.65 -1.41 -17.72
N ASP A 762 -13.87 -0.72 -18.56
CA ASP A 762 -13.57 -1.15 -19.93
C ASP A 762 -12.99 -2.57 -20.00
N GLY A 763 -13.30 -3.27 -21.09
CA GLY A 763 -12.81 -4.63 -21.36
C GLY A 763 -13.40 -5.74 -20.48
N THR A 764 -14.40 -5.44 -19.65
CA THR A 764 -15.05 -6.41 -18.75
C THR A 764 -16.30 -7.07 -19.37
N SER A 765 -16.96 -7.98 -18.64
CA SER A 765 -18.22 -8.58 -19.10
C SER A 765 -19.36 -7.58 -19.17
N ALA A 766 -19.40 -6.65 -18.24
CA ALA A 766 -20.38 -5.57 -18.19
C ALA A 766 -20.25 -4.63 -19.39
N ALA A 767 -19.03 -4.22 -19.73
CA ALA A 767 -18.77 -3.38 -20.90
C ALA A 767 -19.20 -4.07 -22.21
N ASP A 768 -18.82 -5.33 -22.41
CA ASP A 768 -19.19 -6.11 -23.61
C ASP A 768 -20.71 -6.31 -23.74
N ALA A 769 -21.42 -6.50 -22.62
CA ALA A 769 -22.86 -6.63 -22.58
C ALA A 769 -23.60 -5.29 -22.73
N GLY A 770 -22.88 -4.16 -22.81
CA GLY A 770 -23.47 -2.84 -22.94
C GLY A 770 -24.14 -2.31 -21.67
N LEU A 771 -23.76 -2.82 -20.48
CA LEU A 771 -24.10 -2.19 -19.21
C LEU A 771 -23.45 -0.80 -19.11
N GLN A 772 -24.13 0.12 -18.45
CA GLN A 772 -23.76 1.53 -18.37
C GLN A 772 -23.96 2.05 -16.94
N ARG A 773 -23.32 3.19 -16.63
CA ARG A 773 -23.60 3.93 -15.41
C ARG A 773 -25.06 4.36 -15.40
N GLY A 774 -25.75 4.13 -14.27
CA GLY A 774 -27.18 4.42 -14.11
C GLY A 774 -28.10 3.22 -14.35
N ASP A 775 -27.59 2.09 -14.83
CA ASP A 775 -28.35 0.84 -14.91
C ASP A 775 -28.56 0.23 -13.53
N ILE A 776 -29.74 -0.35 -13.27
CA ILE A 776 -30.05 -1.10 -12.04
C ILE A 776 -30.25 -2.56 -12.41
N ILE A 777 -29.44 -3.47 -11.87
CA ILE A 777 -29.66 -4.93 -12.01
C ILE A 777 -30.80 -5.33 -11.07
N LEU A 778 -31.88 -5.88 -11.62
CA LEU A 778 -33.08 -6.30 -10.89
C LEU A 778 -33.18 -7.83 -10.73
N GLU A 779 -32.78 -8.60 -11.75
CA GLU A 779 -32.83 -10.07 -11.74
C GLU A 779 -31.61 -10.68 -12.45
N TRP A 780 -31.31 -11.93 -12.10
CA TRP A 780 -30.23 -12.74 -12.67
C TRP A 780 -30.77 -14.14 -12.98
N ASP A 781 -30.83 -14.50 -14.27
CA ASP A 781 -31.49 -15.72 -14.77
C ASP A 781 -32.96 -15.91 -14.28
N GLY A 782 -33.63 -14.79 -13.97
CA GLY A 782 -34.98 -14.74 -13.42
C GLY A 782 -35.08 -14.83 -11.89
N ASP A 783 -33.96 -14.99 -11.18
CA ASP A 783 -33.91 -14.82 -9.73
C ASP A 783 -33.76 -13.34 -9.37
N THR A 784 -34.61 -12.81 -8.49
CA THR A 784 -34.51 -11.40 -8.03
C THR A 784 -33.18 -11.13 -7.32
N ILE A 785 -32.57 -10.00 -7.65
CA ILE A 785 -31.40 -9.44 -6.95
C ILE A 785 -31.90 -8.36 -6.00
N PRO A 786 -31.95 -8.60 -4.67
CA PRO A 786 -32.32 -7.58 -3.71
C PRO A 786 -31.17 -6.57 -3.48
N ASP A 787 -29.93 -7.04 -3.45
CA ASP A 787 -28.76 -6.27 -2.99
C ASP A 787 -27.42 -6.74 -3.63
N GLY A 788 -26.34 -6.04 -3.26
CA GLY A 788 -24.98 -6.34 -3.72
C GLY A 788 -24.38 -7.64 -3.20
N ALA A 789 -24.86 -8.20 -2.09
CA ALA A 789 -24.36 -9.46 -1.54
C ALA A 789 -24.91 -10.66 -2.34
N GLU A 790 -26.21 -10.67 -2.66
CA GLU A 790 -26.79 -11.70 -3.54
C GLU A 790 -26.23 -11.59 -4.96
N LEU A 791 -26.05 -10.37 -5.48
CA LEU A 791 -25.36 -10.15 -6.76
C LEU A 791 -23.97 -10.79 -6.77
N MET A 792 -23.17 -10.56 -5.72
CA MET A 792 -21.84 -11.17 -5.59
C MET A 792 -21.93 -12.70 -5.45
N GLN A 793 -22.95 -13.24 -4.79
CA GLN A 793 -23.20 -14.68 -4.72
C GLN A 793 -23.50 -15.28 -6.09
N LYS A 794 -24.34 -14.63 -6.92
CA LYS A 794 -24.58 -15.04 -8.31
C LYS A 794 -23.28 -14.99 -9.12
N ILE A 795 -22.54 -13.89 -9.10
CA ILE A 795 -21.23 -13.77 -9.77
C ILE A 795 -20.28 -14.90 -9.35
N MET A 796 -20.21 -15.26 -8.07
CA MET A 796 -19.35 -16.34 -7.57
C MET A 796 -19.80 -17.75 -7.98
N SER A 797 -21.09 -17.94 -8.31
CA SER A 797 -21.64 -19.22 -8.76
C SER A 797 -21.23 -19.59 -10.19
N HIS A 798 -20.85 -18.60 -11.01
CA HIS A 798 -20.54 -18.78 -12.43
C HIS A 798 -19.08 -19.11 -12.76
N ALA A 799 -18.90 -19.79 -13.89
CA ALA A 799 -17.63 -20.07 -14.53
C ALA A 799 -17.37 -19.15 -15.73
N PRO A 800 -16.10 -18.96 -16.15
CA PRO A 800 -15.80 -18.21 -17.36
C PRO A 800 -16.45 -18.88 -18.59
N GLY A 801 -17.14 -18.10 -19.40
CA GLY A 801 -17.91 -18.58 -20.56
C GLY A 801 -19.41 -18.73 -20.30
N ASP A 802 -19.85 -18.80 -19.04
CA ASP A 802 -21.29 -18.75 -18.70
C ASP A 802 -21.92 -17.47 -19.24
N THR A 803 -23.16 -17.54 -19.70
CA THR A 803 -23.90 -16.38 -20.24
C THR A 803 -25.26 -16.22 -19.54
N PRO A 804 -25.28 -15.87 -18.25
CA PRO A 804 -26.50 -15.50 -17.53
C PRO A 804 -27.19 -14.30 -18.17
N VAL A 805 -28.51 -14.22 -17.99
CA VAL A 805 -29.35 -13.10 -18.44
C VAL A 805 -29.66 -12.20 -17.25
N LEU A 806 -29.21 -10.95 -17.31
CA LEU A 806 -29.54 -9.93 -16.32
C LEU A 806 -30.78 -9.16 -16.76
N ARG A 807 -31.83 -9.10 -15.95
CA ARG A 807 -32.86 -8.09 -16.11
C ARG A 807 -32.35 -6.80 -15.49
N ILE A 808 -32.22 -5.76 -16.29
CA ILE A 808 -31.84 -4.43 -15.82
C ILE A 808 -32.95 -3.40 -16.06
N ARG A 809 -32.93 -2.32 -15.29
CA ARG A 809 -33.67 -1.09 -15.56
C ARG A 809 -32.72 0.04 -15.94
N ARG A 810 -32.98 0.69 -17.07
CA ARG A 810 -32.24 1.85 -17.59
C ARG A 810 -33.21 3.02 -17.76
N GLY A 811 -33.16 3.98 -16.84
CA GLY A 811 -34.21 4.99 -16.74
C GLY A 811 -35.56 4.34 -16.40
N ASP A 812 -36.56 4.56 -17.24
CA ASP A 812 -37.92 3.98 -17.09
C ASP A 812 -38.12 2.64 -17.84
N GLU A 813 -37.13 2.16 -18.60
CA GLU A 813 -37.24 0.93 -19.40
C GLU A 813 -36.53 -0.26 -18.74
N GLU A 814 -37.19 -1.42 -18.69
CA GLU A 814 -36.61 -2.70 -18.28
C GLU A 814 -36.24 -3.56 -19.49
N MET A 815 -35.08 -4.21 -19.44
CA MET A 815 -34.55 -5.03 -20.53
C MET A 815 -33.69 -6.19 -20.05
N ASP A 816 -33.68 -7.27 -20.83
CA ASP A 816 -32.88 -8.47 -20.56
C ASP A 816 -31.56 -8.43 -21.34
N LEU A 817 -30.43 -8.48 -20.63
CA LEU A 817 -29.09 -8.46 -21.18
C LEU A 817 -28.37 -9.79 -20.93
N PRO A 818 -28.07 -10.60 -21.96
CA PRO A 818 -27.20 -11.77 -21.81
C PRO A 818 -25.74 -11.31 -21.60
N VAL A 819 -25.16 -11.66 -20.46
CA VAL A 819 -23.81 -11.24 -20.06
C VAL A 819 -22.84 -12.41 -20.09
N LYS A 820 -21.90 -12.41 -21.05
CA LYS A 820 -20.87 -13.46 -21.11
C LYS A 820 -19.80 -13.23 -20.04
N MET A 821 -19.75 -14.09 -19.03
CA MET A 821 -18.88 -13.97 -17.87
C MET A 821 -17.41 -14.25 -18.23
N LYS A 822 -16.55 -13.26 -18.02
CA LYS A 822 -15.09 -13.31 -18.26
C LYS A 822 -14.37 -13.73 -16.99
N ALA A 823 -13.24 -14.44 -17.15
CA ALA A 823 -12.40 -14.85 -16.03
C ALA A 823 -11.88 -13.65 -15.21
N ALA A 824 -11.86 -13.80 -13.89
CA ALA A 824 -11.34 -12.78 -12.97
C ALA A 824 -9.83 -12.61 -13.15
N GLY A 825 -9.43 -11.65 -13.98
CA GLY A 825 -8.03 -11.38 -14.35
C GLY A 825 -7.80 -11.08 -15.83
N GLY A 826 -8.79 -11.32 -16.70
CA GLY A 826 -8.74 -10.91 -18.10
C GLY A 826 -9.02 -9.42 -18.26
N SER A 827 -7.98 -8.66 -18.63
CA SER A 827 -8.04 -7.33 -19.28
C SER A 827 -7.44 -7.45 -20.67
#